data_AF-A0A0U1M9Z0-F1
#
_entry.id   AF-A0A0U1M9Z0-F1
#
_cell.length_a   1.000
_cell.length_b   1.000
_cell.length_c   1.000
_cell.angle_alpha   90.00
_cell.angle_beta   90.00
_cell.angle_gamma   90.00
#
_symmetry.space_group_name_H-M   'P 1'
#
loop_
_entity.id
_entity.type
_entity.pdbx_description
1 polymer ?
#
loop_
_entity_poly.entity_id
_entity_poly.type
_entity_poly.pdbx_seq_one_letter_code
_entity_poly.pdbx_strand_id
1 'polypeptide(L)'
;MARLWSKKSAILPTDQEPEKENATLDPEYLVEWAPNDPLNPQNWSDSYKWWVTFQLGMLALVGSLGSSITTPADDSIARYIGVSDEVVVLDLSLYVVGFMLGPIIWAPMSEIWGRRVSILPAVFCQSLFCIATGVSNNASSIFVTRFFAGFFGSAPISNVTAALGDIWSKEKRGTAVSWYAVAVNGGPALGPVIGASLVVNPHLGWRWAAYVQAIWAFVIFLLTLFCLPEVYPLVLLKRKAQNLRKETNDPRFYHPHEYLKLDFKSIMTKQLARPLKMLVTEPIVTCVSFYAAFVYGVMYLALELFPIVFEQTRGWSPVVSALPFLGLLIGVISSVGVNVYNQHRYNQISRAANGIAVPEARLPPMIFGGIFFVTGLFWFGWTGAPPHHWILPCIAAVFVGIGFNCIFQQCLNFLIDVYKVYAASSTAAVTFLRSLMAAGLPLAAKPMVSALGIGPAVSIIGAVAAVLLPVPLLFMKYGPRLRKLSKLAPEDSTVNRIKRKKMSNADDSSFYLYGIGENPAALTLGSLVLEQYWQPLIARHYTHAALKEEDLAKNAYSSTVTNCLFYGRSSIAPSVGVSAFDIIDLRLAWQKANERVIMAKSGQRMTLKDPESFLHTHVLTNPQAQSALKLWLSSARSQYLTQFKWARRPKIWFLTGLYLLEGTRVVIRKSTSSKIEAGLSSAFVSALSAGSVPIGASISTGKGEEEWQLQMEMEDGHVWAAQYRLLDAKYLPGKSGGLEDGEEHPGMTKISLYKDILSVNTRRGAGEEGDDAEVGLSPEIDEHQEDEEQQDKAYEEYMKKLEDTIRIFEKAPPRLLTS
;
A
#
# COMPACT_ATOMS: atom_id res chain seq x y z
N MET A 1 -25.96 51.90 10.74
CA MET A 1 -24.52 51.75 10.39
C MET A 1 -24.37 51.60 8.88
N ALA A 2 -24.62 52.69 8.15
CA ALA A 2 -24.43 52.78 6.71
C ALA A 2 -23.48 53.97 6.49
N ARG A 3 -22.28 53.69 5.96
CA ARG A 3 -21.27 54.60 5.36
C ARG A 3 -19.88 54.05 5.67
N LEU A 4 -19.32 53.28 4.74
CA LEU A 4 -17.87 53.10 4.59
C LEU A 4 -17.51 52.46 3.25
N TRP A 5 -18.18 52.87 2.17
CA TRP A 5 -17.76 52.56 0.79
C TRP A 5 -18.03 53.77 -0.10
N SER A 6 -16.97 54.52 -0.46
CA SER A 6 -16.95 55.37 -1.66
C SER A 6 -15.55 55.90 -1.97
N LYS A 7 -15.10 55.61 -3.22
CA LYS A 7 -14.06 56.25 -4.05
C LYS A 7 -12.59 56.06 -3.60
N LYS A 8 -11.64 55.71 -4.48
CA LYS A 8 -11.42 56.15 -5.88
C LYS A 8 -10.92 55.03 -6.82
N SER A 9 -11.45 55.03 -8.05
CA SER A 9 -10.96 54.34 -9.24
C SER A 9 -9.71 55.03 -9.81
N ALA A 10 -8.61 54.29 -9.97
CA ALA A 10 -7.52 54.61 -10.89
C ALA A 10 -7.47 53.48 -11.93
N ILE A 11 -7.66 53.86 -13.18
CA ILE A 11 -7.59 52.99 -14.35
C ILE A 11 -6.10 52.76 -14.63
N LEU A 12 -5.65 51.50 -14.59
CA LEU A 12 -4.39 51.04 -15.17
C LEU A 12 -4.71 50.04 -16.29
N PRO A 13 -3.92 50.02 -17.36
CA PRO A 13 -4.27 49.39 -18.62
C PRO A 13 -4.20 47.85 -18.51
N THR A 14 -5.15 47.24 -19.21
CA THR A 14 -5.23 45.84 -19.67
C THR A 14 -3.96 45.00 -19.44
N ASP A 15 -3.92 44.26 -18.34
CA ASP A 15 -3.02 43.12 -18.21
C ASP A 15 -3.45 42.05 -19.21
N GLN A 16 -2.55 41.77 -20.15
CA GLN A 16 -2.55 40.52 -20.92
C GLN A 16 -2.67 39.36 -19.93
N GLU A 17 -3.53 38.39 -20.23
CA GLU A 17 -3.53 37.11 -19.53
C GLU A 17 -2.09 36.60 -19.50
N PRO A 18 -1.48 36.33 -18.33
CA PRO A 18 -0.21 35.64 -18.33
C PRO A 18 -0.46 34.27 -18.94
N GLU A 19 0.10 34.06 -20.13
CA GLU A 19 0.33 32.74 -20.69
C GLU A 19 0.83 31.85 -19.55
N LYS A 20 0.13 30.74 -19.34
CA LYS A 20 0.58 29.70 -18.43
C LYS A 20 1.85 29.09 -19.00
N GLU A 21 2.99 29.72 -18.75
CA GLU A 21 4.25 29.01 -18.64
C GLU A 21 4.02 27.94 -17.58
N ASN A 22 3.99 26.69 -18.00
CA ASN A 22 4.23 25.56 -17.12
C ASN A 22 5.67 25.73 -16.62
N ALA A 23 5.86 26.57 -15.59
CA ALA A 23 7.10 26.62 -14.84
C ALA A 23 7.37 25.18 -14.39
N THR A 24 8.39 24.56 -14.99
CA THR A 24 8.95 23.31 -14.54
C THR A 24 9.39 23.53 -13.10
N LEU A 25 8.54 23.11 -12.17
CA LEU A 25 8.78 23.23 -10.75
C LEU A 25 10.03 22.42 -10.41
N ASP A 26 11.16 23.09 -10.19
CA ASP A 26 12.44 22.43 -9.94
C ASP A 26 12.34 21.54 -8.68
N PRO A 27 12.75 20.26 -8.76
CA PRO A 27 12.65 19.32 -7.62
C PRO A 27 13.57 19.71 -6.45
N GLU A 28 14.60 20.52 -6.69
CA GLU A 28 15.55 20.98 -5.67
C GLU A 28 14.92 21.94 -4.64
N TYR A 29 13.88 22.68 -5.02
CA TYR A 29 13.20 23.64 -4.14
C TYR A 29 11.93 23.06 -3.49
N LEU A 30 11.70 21.75 -3.63
CA LEU A 30 10.61 21.03 -2.97
C LEU A 30 10.91 20.89 -1.47
N VAL A 31 10.03 21.44 -0.63
CA VAL A 31 10.21 21.37 0.82
C VAL A 31 9.74 20.02 1.36
N GLU A 32 10.70 19.21 1.82
CA GLU A 32 10.46 17.91 2.44
C GLU A 32 10.74 17.90 3.96
N TRP A 33 10.41 16.77 4.59
CA TRP A 33 10.71 16.54 6.00
C TRP A 33 12.17 16.14 6.17
N ALA A 34 12.86 16.73 7.16
CA ALA A 34 14.12 16.17 7.63
C ALA A 34 13.84 14.86 8.42
N PRO A 35 14.79 13.91 8.49
CA PRO A 35 14.57 12.58 9.09
C PRO A 35 13.96 12.62 10.51
N ASN A 36 14.33 13.61 11.32
CA ASN A 36 13.86 13.81 12.70
C ASN A 36 13.22 15.19 12.92
N ASP A 37 12.53 15.75 11.92
CA ASP A 37 11.89 17.06 12.05
C ASP A 37 10.82 17.05 13.18
N PRO A 38 10.93 17.91 14.21
CA PRO A 38 9.97 17.96 15.32
C PRO A 38 8.58 18.46 14.89
N LEU A 39 8.48 19.14 13.75
CA LEU A 39 7.21 19.58 13.17
C LEU A 39 6.41 18.42 12.57
N ASN A 40 7.04 17.27 12.30
CA ASN A 40 6.33 16.10 11.79
C ASN A 40 5.53 15.42 12.92
N PRO A 41 4.19 15.30 12.80
CA PRO A 41 3.34 14.66 13.81
C PRO A 41 3.71 13.20 14.12
N GLN A 42 4.33 12.50 13.16
CA GLN A 42 4.78 11.11 13.35
C GLN A 42 6.01 11.00 14.25
N ASN A 43 6.78 12.09 14.42
CA ASN A 43 7.99 12.12 15.24
C ASN A 43 7.71 12.53 16.70
N TRP A 44 6.48 12.89 17.05
CA TRP A 44 6.12 13.25 18.43
C TRP A 44 6.26 12.07 19.40
N SER A 45 6.48 12.38 20.67
CA SER A 45 6.51 11.37 21.74
C SER A 45 5.18 10.64 21.86
N ASP A 46 5.22 9.34 22.14
CA ASP A 46 4.01 8.50 22.20
C ASP A 46 3.00 9.03 23.23
N SER A 47 3.45 9.57 24.36
CA SER A 47 2.58 10.18 25.38
C SER A 47 1.82 11.39 24.84
N TYR A 48 2.48 12.25 24.05
CA TYR A 48 1.83 13.40 23.42
C TYR A 48 0.84 12.96 22.34
N LYS A 49 1.19 11.93 21.55
CA LYS A 49 0.26 11.34 20.58
C LYS A 49 -1.00 10.78 21.23
N TRP A 50 -0.87 10.12 22.39
CA TRP A 50 -2.02 9.63 23.17
C TRP A 50 -2.86 10.78 23.74
N TRP A 51 -2.23 11.86 24.22
CA TRP A 51 -2.95 13.05 24.67
C TRP A 51 -3.77 13.70 23.54
N VAL A 52 -3.18 13.85 22.35
CA VAL A 52 -3.89 14.34 21.16
C VAL A 52 -5.01 13.37 20.75
N THR A 53 -4.75 12.05 20.79
CA THR A 53 -5.76 11.02 20.50
C THR A 53 -6.94 11.09 21.47
N PHE A 54 -6.68 11.33 22.76
CA PHE A 54 -7.72 11.51 23.78
C PHE A 54 -8.60 12.73 23.48
N GLN A 55 -7.99 13.87 23.17
CA GLN A 55 -8.72 15.08 22.77
C GLN A 55 -9.62 14.85 21.54
N LEU A 56 -9.06 14.23 20.50
CA LEU A 56 -9.79 13.87 19.29
C LEU A 56 -10.94 12.88 19.57
N GLY A 57 -10.73 11.93 20.48
CA GLY A 57 -11.76 11.01 20.98
C GLY A 57 -12.89 11.75 21.71
N MET A 58 -12.57 12.70 22.60
CA MET A 58 -13.58 13.51 23.29
C MET A 58 -14.41 14.36 22.33
N LEU A 59 -13.79 14.93 21.28
CA LEU A 59 -14.52 15.66 20.23
C LEU A 59 -15.50 14.75 19.48
N ALA A 60 -15.11 13.51 19.18
CA ALA A 60 -16.00 12.55 18.56
C ALA A 60 -17.11 12.06 19.52
N LEU A 61 -16.81 11.94 20.81
CA LEU A 61 -17.79 11.63 21.84
C LEU A 61 -18.88 12.72 21.91
N VAL A 62 -18.52 14.01 21.80
CA VAL A 62 -19.49 15.12 21.76
C VAL A 62 -20.53 14.95 20.64
N GLY A 63 -20.07 14.63 19.43
CA GLY A 63 -20.94 14.37 18.29
C GLY A 63 -21.80 13.12 18.48
N SER A 64 -21.19 12.04 18.99
CA SER A 64 -21.89 10.77 19.12
C SER A 64 -22.91 10.74 20.26
N LEU A 65 -22.53 11.22 21.44
CA LEU A 65 -23.39 11.36 22.62
C LEU A 65 -24.61 12.24 22.32
N GLY A 66 -24.41 13.27 21.49
CA GLY A 66 -25.47 14.16 21.04
C GLY A 66 -26.61 13.50 20.26
N SER A 67 -26.37 12.33 19.66
CA SER A 67 -27.39 11.63 18.88
C SER A 67 -28.47 10.95 19.74
N SER A 68 -28.22 10.73 21.03
CA SER A 68 -29.04 9.87 21.90
C SER A 68 -29.38 10.46 23.26
N ILE A 69 -28.75 11.59 23.65
CA ILE A 69 -28.97 12.19 24.97
C ILE A 69 -30.41 12.63 25.21
N THR A 70 -31.18 12.91 24.15
CA THR A 70 -32.57 13.35 24.26
C THR A 70 -33.59 12.24 24.14
N THR A 71 -33.19 11.04 23.73
CA THR A 71 -34.10 9.90 23.55
C THR A 71 -34.95 9.59 24.80
N PRO A 72 -34.40 9.64 26.04
CA PRO A 72 -35.22 9.46 27.25
C PRO A 72 -36.29 10.54 27.45
N ALA A 73 -36.18 11.66 26.75
CA ALA A 73 -37.10 12.78 26.84
C ALA A 73 -38.17 12.76 25.74
N ASP A 74 -38.16 11.77 24.84
CA ASP A 74 -39.03 11.72 23.67
C ASP A 74 -40.51 11.85 24.02
N ASP A 75 -41.00 11.11 25.02
CA ASP A 75 -42.40 11.21 25.47
C ASP A 75 -42.76 12.60 26.03
N SER A 76 -41.79 13.29 26.63
CA SER A 76 -41.97 14.65 27.16
C SER A 76 -41.94 15.69 26.03
N ILE A 77 -41.07 15.48 25.04
CA ILE A 77 -40.95 16.33 23.86
C ILE A 77 -42.22 16.19 23.01
N ALA A 78 -42.70 14.96 22.78
CA ALA A 78 -43.90 14.65 21.99
C ALA A 78 -45.13 15.37 22.55
N ARG A 79 -45.35 15.27 23.87
CA ARG A 79 -46.42 15.98 24.57
C ARG A 79 -46.27 17.51 24.51
N TYR A 80 -45.03 18.01 24.60
CA TYR A 80 -44.77 19.45 24.57
C TYR A 80 -45.06 20.09 23.21
N ILE A 81 -44.66 19.42 22.11
CA ILE A 81 -44.89 19.92 20.74
C ILE A 81 -46.21 19.46 20.12
N GLY A 82 -46.93 18.55 20.78
CA GLY A 82 -48.24 18.04 20.34
C GLY A 82 -48.17 17.11 19.12
N VAL A 83 -47.14 16.26 19.04
CA VAL A 83 -46.99 15.24 17.97
C VAL A 83 -47.11 13.83 18.54
N SER A 84 -47.32 12.83 17.67
CA SER A 84 -47.39 11.43 18.09
C SER A 84 -46.01 10.87 18.51
N ASP A 85 -46.03 9.79 19.28
CA ASP A 85 -44.83 9.13 19.80
C ASP A 85 -43.96 8.51 18.69
N GLU A 86 -44.52 8.28 17.50
CA GLU A 86 -43.78 7.83 16.32
C GLU A 86 -43.08 9.01 15.61
N VAL A 87 -43.72 10.17 15.56
CA VAL A 87 -43.16 11.37 14.90
C VAL A 87 -42.00 11.93 15.70
N VAL A 88 -42.02 11.83 17.04
CA VAL A 88 -40.95 12.38 17.88
C VAL A 88 -39.60 11.68 17.67
N VAL A 89 -39.59 10.41 17.25
CA VAL A 89 -38.38 9.64 16.90
C VAL A 89 -37.60 10.28 15.74
N LEU A 90 -38.22 11.20 14.98
CA LEU A 90 -37.54 12.05 14.01
C LEU A 90 -36.46 12.94 14.67
N ASP A 91 -36.56 13.26 15.96
CA ASP A 91 -35.54 14.02 16.72
C ASP A 91 -34.16 13.34 16.62
N LEU A 92 -34.13 12.04 16.94
CA LEU A 92 -32.95 11.18 16.81
C LEU A 92 -32.61 10.92 15.32
N SER A 93 -33.62 10.61 14.51
CA SER A 93 -33.40 10.21 13.11
C SER A 93 -32.79 11.34 12.29
N LEU A 94 -33.28 12.58 12.43
CA LEU A 94 -32.76 13.75 11.73
C LEU A 94 -31.36 14.13 12.18
N TYR A 95 -31.01 13.92 13.45
CA TYR A 95 -29.64 14.07 13.91
C TYR A 95 -28.70 13.11 13.16
N VAL A 96 -29.09 11.83 13.02
CA VAL A 96 -28.32 10.80 12.30
C VAL A 96 -28.26 11.09 10.79
N VAL A 97 -29.32 11.64 10.19
CA VAL A 97 -29.30 12.09 8.78
C VAL A 97 -28.35 13.27 8.59
N GLY A 98 -28.35 14.25 9.51
CA GLY A 98 -27.32 15.30 9.52
C GLY A 98 -25.91 14.70 9.59
N PHE A 99 -25.76 13.67 10.42
CA PHE A 99 -24.51 12.91 10.59
C PHE A 99 -24.00 12.24 9.30
N MET A 100 -24.93 11.82 8.44
CA MET A 100 -24.64 11.25 7.12
C MET A 100 -24.11 12.31 6.13
N LEU A 101 -24.71 13.50 6.13
CA LEU A 101 -24.45 14.53 5.12
C LEU A 101 -23.22 15.38 5.44
N GLY A 102 -22.90 15.59 6.72
CA GLY A 102 -21.78 16.46 7.10
C GLY A 102 -20.41 16.03 6.56
N PRO A 103 -20.01 14.74 6.58
CA PRO A 103 -18.70 14.30 6.07
C PRO A 103 -18.45 14.66 4.61
N ILE A 104 -19.49 14.88 3.80
CA ILE A 104 -19.38 15.31 2.39
C ILE A 104 -18.64 16.65 2.28
N ILE A 105 -18.81 17.53 3.29
CA ILE A 105 -18.19 18.86 3.35
C ILE A 105 -16.95 18.82 4.24
N TRP A 106 -17.03 18.20 5.41
CA TRP A 106 -15.95 18.24 6.40
C TRP A 106 -14.70 17.44 6.00
N ALA A 107 -14.85 16.29 5.32
CA ALA A 107 -13.70 15.48 4.94
C ALA A 107 -12.79 16.20 3.91
N PRO A 108 -13.30 16.71 2.77
CA PRO A 108 -12.47 17.48 1.82
C PRO A 108 -11.93 18.78 2.42
N MET A 109 -12.72 19.46 3.25
CA MET A 109 -12.30 20.68 3.93
C MET A 109 -11.06 20.43 4.80
N SER A 110 -11.01 19.26 5.45
CA SER A 110 -9.87 18.86 6.28
C SER A 110 -8.59 18.55 5.50
N GLU A 111 -8.70 18.13 4.23
CA GLU A 111 -7.56 17.82 3.36
C GLU A 111 -6.89 19.06 2.79
N ILE A 112 -7.57 20.22 2.76
CA ILE A 112 -7.07 21.46 2.15
C ILE A 112 -6.67 22.48 3.21
N TRP A 113 -7.51 22.67 4.23
CA TRP A 113 -7.25 23.66 5.29
C TRP A 113 -6.67 23.06 6.58
N GLY A 114 -6.58 21.73 6.66
CA GLY A 114 -6.05 21.01 7.82
C GLY A 114 -7.13 20.43 8.72
N ARG A 115 -6.75 19.54 9.64
CA ARG A 115 -7.70 18.81 10.49
C ARG A 115 -8.31 19.75 11.53
N ARG A 116 -7.52 20.63 12.14
CA ARG A 116 -7.98 21.52 13.22
C ARG A 116 -9.05 22.50 12.73
N VAL A 117 -8.82 23.11 11.57
CA VAL A 117 -9.73 24.12 10.97
C VAL A 117 -11.06 23.48 10.55
N SER A 118 -11.06 22.20 10.17
CA SER A 118 -12.30 21.52 9.82
C SER A 118 -13.12 21.05 11.02
N ILE A 119 -12.50 20.76 12.17
CA ILE A 119 -13.19 20.18 13.34
C ILE A 119 -13.71 21.27 14.29
N LEU A 120 -12.86 22.24 14.68
CA LEU A 120 -13.20 23.18 15.77
C LEU A 120 -14.41 24.09 15.44
N PRO A 121 -14.49 24.75 14.28
CA PRO A 121 -15.64 25.59 13.96
C PRO A 121 -16.94 24.80 13.89
N ALA A 122 -16.88 23.55 13.43
CA ALA A 122 -18.03 22.68 13.36
C ALA A 122 -18.54 22.32 14.77
N VAL A 123 -17.66 21.94 15.70
CA VAL A 123 -18.07 21.65 17.09
C VAL A 123 -18.65 22.90 17.77
N PHE A 124 -18.08 24.08 17.52
CA PHE A 124 -18.64 25.34 18.02
C PHE A 124 -20.07 25.58 17.51
N CYS A 125 -20.30 25.41 16.21
CA CYS A 125 -21.63 25.51 15.61
C CYS A 125 -22.58 24.44 16.17
N GLN A 126 -22.13 23.20 16.34
CA GLN A 126 -22.92 22.14 16.99
C GLN A 126 -23.40 22.59 18.37
N SER A 127 -22.53 23.16 19.21
CA SER A 127 -22.91 23.65 20.54
C SER A 127 -24.01 24.71 20.48
N LEU A 128 -23.93 25.64 19.52
CA LEU A 128 -24.98 26.65 19.28
C LEU A 128 -26.31 26.02 18.87
N PHE A 129 -26.29 25.03 17.98
CA PHE A 129 -27.51 24.32 17.58
C PHE A 129 -28.11 23.48 18.71
N CYS A 130 -27.30 22.95 19.63
CA CYS A 130 -27.79 22.28 20.83
C CYS A 130 -28.55 23.25 21.75
N ILE A 131 -28.01 24.47 21.96
CA ILE A 131 -28.73 25.54 22.67
C ILE A 131 -30.03 25.90 21.94
N ALA A 132 -29.98 26.03 20.61
CA ALA A 132 -31.15 26.33 19.80
C ALA A 132 -32.24 25.26 19.94
N THR A 133 -31.89 23.98 20.05
CA THR A 133 -32.88 22.93 20.33
C THR A 133 -33.51 23.09 21.72
N GLY A 134 -32.72 23.40 22.75
CA GLY A 134 -33.26 23.61 24.11
C GLY A 134 -34.20 24.82 24.23
N VAL A 135 -33.98 25.87 23.43
CA VAL A 135 -34.82 27.08 23.39
C VAL A 135 -36.02 26.94 22.44
N SER A 136 -36.03 25.92 21.59
CA SER A 136 -37.09 25.73 20.59
C SER A 136 -38.44 25.42 21.22
N ASN A 137 -39.50 25.98 20.62
CA ASN A 137 -40.88 25.83 21.09
C ASN A 137 -41.80 25.13 20.08
N ASN A 138 -41.33 24.88 18.85
CA ASN A 138 -42.11 24.29 17.75
C ASN A 138 -41.43 23.02 17.25
N ALA A 139 -42.23 22.05 16.77
CA ALA A 139 -41.72 20.80 16.19
C ALA A 139 -40.68 21.03 15.08
N SER A 140 -41.00 21.90 14.11
CA SER A 140 -40.09 22.22 13.00
C SER A 140 -38.75 22.79 13.47
N SER A 141 -38.77 23.64 14.51
CA SER A 141 -37.54 24.24 15.05
C SER A 141 -36.67 23.18 15.73
N ILE A 142 -37.25 22.25 16.50
CA ILE A 142 -36.52 21.14 17.13
C ILE A 142 -35.88 20.26 16.05
N PHE A 143 -36.67 19.83 15.06
CA PHE A 143 -36.20 18.95 14.00
C PHE A 143 -35.11 19.56 13.12
N VAL A 144 -35.25 20.84 12.73
CA VAL A 144 -34.23 21.54 11.95
C VAL A 144 -32.96 21.76 12.77
N THR A 145 -33.08 22.19 14.03
CA THR A 145 -31.90 22.41 14.89
C THR A 145 -31.16 21.10 15.17
N ARG A 146 -31.87 19.97 15.32
CA ARG A 146 -31.23 18.65 15.45
C ARG A 146 -30.54 18.16 14.20
N PHE A 147 -31.14 18.37 13.04
CA PHE A 147 -30.47 18.07 11.78
C PHE A 147 -29.12 18.81 11.69
N PHE A 148 -29.12 20.12 11.96
CA PHE A 148 -27.89 20.91 11.93
C PHE A 148 -26.91 20.53 13.05
N ALA A 149 -27.39 20.25 14.27
CA ALA A 149 -26.54 19.75 15.35
C ALA A 149 -25.81 18.46 14.95
N GLY A 150 -26.51 17.51 14.30
CA GLY A 150 -25.89 16.29 13.77
C GLY A 150 -24.94 16.55 12.60
N PHE A 151 -25.32 17.45 11.69
CA PHE A 151 -24.49 17.84 10.55
C PHE A 151 -23.13 18.40 10.98
N PHE A 152 -23.12 19.31 11.95
CA PHE A 152 -21.89 19.87 12.50
C PHE A 152 -21.16 18.87 13.43
N GLY A 153 -21.89 18.05 14.19
CA GLY A 153 -21.31 17.02 15.06
C GLY A 153 -20.63 15.85 14.35
N SER A 154 -20.83 15.72 13.04
CA SER A 154 -20.15 14.70 12.22
C SER A 154 -18.71 15.05 11.83
N ALA A 155 -18.30 16.32 11.98
CA ALA A 155 -16.97 16.78 11.59
C ALA A 155 -15.84 16.08 12.37
N PRO A 156 -15.89 15.97 13.72
CA PRO A 156 -14.95 15.12 14.44
C PRO A 156 -14.98 13.67 13.97
N ILE A 157 -16.15 13.07 13.77
CA ILE A 157 -16.23 11.63 13.53
C ILE A 157 -15.61 11.23 12.19
N SER A 158 -15.78 12.06 11.16
CA SER A 158 -15.15 11.86 9.86
C SER A 158 -13.64 12.15 9.89
N ASN A 159 -13.23 13.29 10.44
CA ASN A 159 -11.86 13.78 10.30
C ASN A 159 -10.87 13.18 11.29
N VAL A 160 -11.31 12.73 12.47
CA VAL A 160 -10.43 12.15 13.48
C VAL A 160 -9.79 10.86 12.98
N THR A 161 -10.54 10.02 12.24
CA THR A 161 -9.98 8.77 11.69
C THR A 161 -8.80 9.04 10.75
N ALA A 162 -8.89 10.10 9.95
CA ALA A 162 -7.82 10.55 9.08
C ALA A 162 -6.65 11.16 9.88
N ALA A 163 -6.95 11.99 10.88
CA ALA A 163 -5.95 12.56 11.79
C ALA A 163 -5.13 11.48 12.53
N LEU A 164 -5.76 10.38 12.96
CA LEU A 164 -5.05 9.26 13.58
C LEU A 164 -4.10 8.56 12.59
N GLY A 165 -4.45 8.52 11.30
CA GLY A 165 -3.57 8.03 10.24
C GLY A 165 -2.38 8.97 9.96
N ASP A 166 -2.57 10.27 10.19
CA ASP A 166 -1.53 11.29 10.03
C ASP A 166 -0.50 11.26 11.19
N ILE A 167 -0.94 10.93 12.41
CA ILE A 167 -0.12 10.94 13.64
C ILE A 167 0.56 9.59 13.92
N TRP A 168 -0.16 8.47 13.72
CA TRP A 168 0.31 7.14 14.12
C TRP A 168 0.91 6.34 12.97
N SER A 169 2.04 5.68 13.24
CA SER A 169 2.63 4.72 12.32
C SER A 169 1.70 3.52 12.05
N LYS A 170 1.88 2.87 10.90
CA LYS A 170 1.04 1.75 10.44
C LYS A 170 0.86 0.64 11.48
N GLU A 171 1.89 0.38 12.30
CA GLU A 171 1.88 -0.69 13.30
C GLU A 171 1.03 -0.37 14.53
N LYS A 172 1.12 0.87 15.03
CA LYS A 172 0.42 1.33 16.26
C LYS A 172 -0.95 1.95 15.98
N ARG A 173 -1.21 2.36 14.73
CA ARG A 173 -2.47 3.00 14.30
C ARG A 173 -3.72 2.20 14.69
N GLY A 174 -3.69 0.88 14.56
CA GLY A 174 -4.84 0.03 14.87
C GLY A 174 -5.30 0.12 16.33
N THR A 175 -4.35 0.26 17.27
CA THR A 175 -4.65 0.40 18.70
C THR A 175 -5.29 1.75 18.99
N ALA A 176 -4.75 2.84 18.42
CA ALA A 176 -5.32 4.19 18.58
C ALA A 176 -6.75 4.28 18.01
N VAL A 177 -6.97 3.71 16.82
CA VAL A 177 -8.30 3.66 16.18
C VAL A 177 -9.29 2.83 17.02
N SER A 178 -8.84 1.76 17.68
CA SER A 178 -9.69 0.93 18.54
C SER A 178 -10.20 1.69 19.77
N TRP A 179 -9.35 2.50 20.41
CA TRP A 179 -9.76 3.36 21.52
C TRP A 179 -10.68 4.50 21.08
N TYR A 180 -10.38 5.09 19.93
CA TYR A 180 -11.26 6.07 19.30
C TYR A 180 -12.66 5.50 19.01
N ALA A 181 -12.75 4.25 18.55
CA ALA A 181 -14.01 3.58 18.30
C ALA A 181 -14.88 3.47 19.56
N VAL A 182 -14.31 3.36 20.75
CA VAL A 182 -15.07 3.40 22.03
C VAL A 182 -15.75 4.75 22.21
N ALA A 183 -15.07 5.86 21.92
CA ALA A 183 -15.67 7.18 22.04
C ALA A 183 -16.84 7.38 21.06
N VAL A 184 -16.69 6.90 19.82
CA VAL A 184 -17.74 6.98 18.80
C VAL A 184 -18.90 6.04 19.10
N ASN A 185 -18.63 4.77 19.39
CA ASN A 185 -19.67 3.74 19.53
C ASN A 185 -20.23 3.65 20.95
N GLY A 186 -19.50 4.14 21.95
CA GLY A 186 -19.95 4.23 23.34
C GLY A 186 -20.78 5.49 23.63
N GLY A 187 -20.63 6.55 22.82
CA GLY A 187 -21.44 7.77 22.94
C GLY A 187 -22.95 7.52 22.98
N PRO A 188 -23.51 6.73 22.05
CA PRO A 188 -24.94 6.44 22.01
C PRO A 188 -25.43 5.60 23.20
N ALA A 189 -24.53 4.83 23.83
CA ALA A 189 -24.85 4.08 25.04
C ALA A 189 -24.83 4.97 26.31
N LEU A 190 -23.96 5.97 26.35
CA LEU A 190 -23.87 6.91 27.49
C LEU A 190 -24.96 7.99 27.45
N GLY A 191 -25.38 8.41 26.27
CA GLY A 191 -26.36 9.49 26.09
C GLY A 191 -27.66 9.27 26.87
N PRO A 192 -28.36 8.13 26.71
CA PRO A 192 -29.63 7.89 27.41
C PRO A 192 -29.50 7.87 28.93
N VAL A 193 -28.36 7.40 29.47
CA VAL A 193 -28.13 7.39 30.92
C VAL A 193 -28.08 8.81 31.48
N ILE A 194 -27.36 9.71 30.79
CA ILE A 194 -27.27 11.12 31.15
C ILE A 194 -28.63 11.80 30.94
N GLY A 195 -29.25 11.58 29.78
CA GLY A 195 -30.56 12.13 29.44
C GLY A 195 -31.65 11.79 30.46
N ALA A 196 -31.76 10.52 30.83
CA ALA A 196 -32.75 10.05 31.78
C ALA A 196 -32.59 10.69 33.17
N SER A 197 -31.34 10.88 33.63
CA SER A 197 -31.05 11.54 34.91
C SER A 197 -31.51 13.01 34.97
N LEU A 198 -31.49 13.68 33.82
CA LEU A 198 -31.92 15.08 33.69
C LEU A 198 -33.45 15.18 33.61
N VAL A 199 -34.08 14.29 32.83
CA VAL A 199 -35.54 14.27 32.63
C VAL A 199 -36.29 13.94 33.91
N VAL A 200 -35.75 13.03 34.74
CA VAL A 200 -36.40 12.65 36.01
C VAL A 200 -36.42 13.77 37.03
N ASN A 201 -35.52 14.74 36.93
CA ASN A 201 -35.53 15.90 37.83
C ASN A 201 -36.67 16.87 37.45
N PRO A 202 -37.65 17.10 38.33
CA PRO A 202 -38.81 17.95 38.02
C PRO A 202 -38.44 19.40 37.68
N HIS A 203 -37.30 19.87 38.18
CA HIS A 203 -36.79 21.22 37.94
C HIS A 203 -35.97 21.37 36.65
N LEU A 204 -35.48 20.25 36.07
CA LEU A 204 -34.54 20.26 34.95
C LEU A 204 -35.22 19.90 33.62
N GLY A 205 -36.23 19.02 33.57
CA GLY A 205 -37.01 18.77 32.35
C GLY A 205 -36.18 18.40 31.10
N TRP A 206 -36.82 18.36 29.92
CA TRP A 206 -36.17 17.85 28.70
C TRP A 206 -35.13 18.82 28.10
N ARG A 207 -35.32 20.13 28.27
CA ARG A 207 -34.45 21.17 27.68
C ARG A 207 -33.02 21.08 28.20
N TRP A 208 -32.87 20.69 29.46
CA TRP A 208 -31.56 20.56 30.09
C TRP A 208 -30.72 19.43 29.51
N ALA A 209 -31.31 18.41 28.87
CA ALA A 209 -30.55 17.43 28.10
C ALA A 209 -29.76 18.12 26.96
N ALA A 210 -30.40 19.02 26.22
CA ALA A 210 -29.76 19.78 25.15
C ALA A 210 -28.73 20.80 25.70
N TYR A 211 -29.01 21.45 26.84
CA TYR A 211 -28.06 22.38 27.47
C TYR A 211 -26.82 21.69 28.04
N VAL A 212 -26.97 20.53 28.69
CA VAL A 212 -25.82 19.75 29.19
C VAL A 212 -24.95 19.29 28.04
N GLN A 213 -25.54 18.85 26.94
CA GLN A 213 -24.79 18.53 25.72
C GLN A 213 -24.03 19.76 25.20
N ALA A 214 -24.66 20.95 25.16
CA ALA A 214 -24.01 22.18 24.73
C ALA A 214 -22.85 22.58 25.65
N ILE A 215 -23.03 22.50 26.98
CA ILE A 215 -21.99 22.79 27.97
C ILE A 215 -20.80 21.84 27.76
N TRP A 216 -21.07 20.54 27.64
CA TRP A 216 -20.02 19.54 27.38
C TRP A 216 -19.28 19.84 26.07
N ALA A 217 -20.01 20.13 24.99
CA ALA A 217 -19.42 20.48 23.71
C ALA A 217 -18.56 21.76 23.78
N PHE A 218 -19.00 22.80 24.50
CA PHE A 218 -18.22 24.02 24.72
C PHE A 218 -16.96 23.79 25.55
N VAL A 219 -17.04 22.99 26.62
CA VAL A 219 -15.88 22.66 27.45
C VAL A 219 -14.82 21.93 26.62
N ILE A 220 -15.22 20.92 25.86
CA ILE A 220 -14.30 20.18 24.98
C ILE A 220 -13.78 21.07 23.84
N PHE A 221 -14.63 21.94 23.27
CA PHE A 221 -14.18 22.93 22.28
C PHE A 221 -13.12 23.87 22.86
N LEU A 222 -13.32 24.43 24.06
CA LEU A 222 -12.34 25.33 24.69
C LEU A 222 -11.04 24.61 25.00
N LEU A 223 -11.11 23.40 25.56
CA LEU A 223 -9.93 22.58 25.83
C LEU A 223 -9.13 22.32 24.54
N THR A 224 -9.80 21.89 23.48
CA THR A 224 -9.13 21.56 22.21
C THR A 224 -8.74 22.80 21.40
N LEU A 225 -9.39 23.94 21.61
CA LEU A 225 -8.99 25.21 21.01
C LEU A 225 -7.60 25.63 21.46
N PHE A 226 -7.23 25.38 22.72
CA PHE A 226 -5.89 25.71 23.24
C PHE A 226 -4.90 24.54 23.12
N CYS A 227 -5.35 23.30 23.31
CA CYS A 227 -4.45 22.15 23.44
C CYS A 227 -4.23 21.33 22.15
N LEU A 228 -5.06 21.50 21.11
CA LEU A 228 -4.96 20.71 19.88
C LEU A 228 -4.09 21.44 18.83
N PRO A 229 -2.88 20.95 18.51
CA PRO A 229 -2.09 21.50 17.40
C PRO A 229 -2.70 21.13 16.05
N GLU A 230 -2.20 21.74 14.97
CA GLU A 230 -2.48 21.21 13.63
C GLU A 230 -1.70 19.90 13.44
N VAL A 231 -2.38 18.86 12.96
CA VAL A 231 -1.84 17.49 12.90
C VAL A 231 -1.65 17.01 11.46
N TYR A 232 -2.04 17.81 10.46
CA TYR A 232 -1.97 17.40 9.06
C TYR A 232 -0.60 17.70 8.43
N PRO A 233 0.20 16.69 8.02
CA PRO A 233 1.56 16.89 7.55
C PRO A 233 1.66 17.81 6.33
N LEU A 234 0.74 17.70 5.36
CA LEU A 234 0.82 18.49 4.13
C LEU A 234 0.57 19.99 4.36
N VAL A 235 -0.31 20.34 5.31
CA VAL A 235 -0.53 21.74 5.70
C VAL A 235 0.64 22.28 6.52
N LEU A 236 1.28 21.43 7.33
CA LEU A 236 2.50 21.80 8.05
C LEU A 236 3.67 22.05 7.09
N LEU A 237 3.85 21.21 6.07
CA LEU A 237 4.85 21.43 5.01
C LEU A 237 4.55 22.69 4.20
N LYS A 238 3.28 22.95 3.88
CA LYS A 238 2.87 24.23 3.27
C LYS A 238 3.29 25.43 4.12
N ARG A 239 3.04 25.39 5.44
CA ARG A 239 3.49 26.47 6.34
C ARG A 239 5.01 26.56 6.42
N LYS A 240 5.72 25.42 6.43
CA LYS A 240 7.19 25.35 6.42
C LYS A 240 7.75 26.00 5.15
N ALA A 241 7.20 25.70 3.98
CA ALA A 241 7.60 26.32 2.71
C ALA A 241 7.37 27.84 2.72
N GLN A 242 6.23 28.30 3.23
CA GLN A 242 5.94 29.72 3.38
C GLN A 242 6.89 30.44 4.35
N ASN A 243 7.31 29.78 5.43
CA ASN A 243 8.27 30.33 6.37
C ASN A 243 9.68 30.38 5.76
N LEU A 244 10.12 29.32 5.07
CA LEU A 244 11.41 29.27 4.38
C LEU A 244 11.52 30.34 3.30
N ARG A 245 10.44 30.63 2.56
CA ARG A 245 10.38 31.78 1.62
C ARG A 245 10.60 33.11 2.33
N LYS A 246 10.03 33.28 3.53
CA LYS A 246 10.16 34.53 4.31
C LYS A 246 11.54 34.68 4.94
N GLU A 247 12.14 33.58 5.40
CA GLU A 247 13.44 33.58 6.08
C GLU A 247 14.60 33.70 5.07
N THR A 248 14.52 32.97 3.95
CA THR A 248 15.58 32.96 2.91
C THR A 248 15.40 34.10 1.90
N ASN A 249 14.23 34.75 1.91
CA ASN A 249 13.80 35.75 0.92
C ASN A 249 13.86 35.24 -0.55
N ASP A 250 13.82 33.91 -0.72
CA ASP A 250 13.83 33.23 -2.01
C ASP A 250 12.40 32.72 -2.33
N PRO A 251 11.76 33.21 -3.40
CA PRO A 251 10.40 32.81 -3.76
C PRO A 251 10.29 31.37 -4.32
N ARG A 252 11.41 30.70 -4.60
CA ARG A 252 11.43 29.41 -5.31
C ARG A 252 10.98 28.22 -4.48
N PHE A 253 11.14 28.23 -3.15
CA PHE A 253 10.67 27.14 -2.29
C PHE A 253 9.19 26.89 -2.46
N TYR A 254 8.72 25.67 -2.72
CA TYR A 254 7.29 25.42 -2.83
C TYR A 254 6.91 24.04 -2.28
N HIS A 255 5.61 23.86 -2.05
CA HIS A 255 5.04 22.56 -1.75
C HIS A 255 3.77 22.35 -2.59
N PRO A 256 3.57 21.20 -3.27
CA PRO A 256 2.44 20.97 -4.18
C PRO A 256 1.05 21.21 -3.56
N HIS A 257 0.95 21.08 -2.24
CA HIS A 257 -0.28 21.33 -1.50
C HIS A 257 -0.76 22.79 -1.55
N GLU A 258 0.11 23.74 -1.93
CA GLU A 258 -0.25 25.15 -2.11
C GLU A 258 -1.24 25.38 -3.26
N TYR A 259 -1.18 24.55 -4.31
CA TYR A 259 -1.96 24.72 -5.53
C TYR A 259 -3.27 23.93 -5.55
N LEU A 260 -3.57 23.16 -4.49
CA LEU A 260 -4.82 22.41 -4.36
C LEU A 260 -5.99 23.37 -4.12
N LYS A 261 -6.95 23.39 -5.06
CA LYS A 261 -8.20 24.15 -4.96
C LYS A 261 -9.38 23.21 -4.68
N LEU A 262 -10.36 23.71 -3.93
CA LEU A 262 -11.66 23.04 -3.73
C LEU A 262 -12.45 23.08 -5.04
N ASP A 263 -12.53 21.95 -5.73
CA ASP A 263 -13.52 21.74 -6.78
C ASP A 263 -14.73 21.00 -6.21
N PHE A 264 -15.79 21.74 -5.90
CA PHE A 264 -17.03 21.20 -5.33
C PHE A 264 -17.67 20.13 -6.22
N LYS A 265 -17.53 20.22 -7.55
CA LYS A 265 -18.06 19.22 -8.48
C LYS A 265 -17.28 17.92 -8.37
N SER A 266 -15.95 17.99 -8.31
CA SER A 266 -15.07 16.85 -8.08
C SER A 266 -15.32 16.20 -6.71
N ILE A 267 -15.53 17.01 -5.68
CA ILE A 267 -15.83 16.55 -4.31
C ILE A 267 -17.16 15.80 -4.26
N MET A 268 -18.24 16.39 -4.77
CA MET A 268 -19.56 15.77 -4.75
C MET A 268 -19.57 14.46 -5.56
N THR A 269 -18.84 14.43 -6.68
CA THR A 269 -18.69 13.21 -7.48
C THR A 269 -17.90 12.13 -6.73
N LYS A 270 -16.80 12.49 -6.05
CA LYS A 270 -15.93 11.56 -5.32
C LYS A 270 -16.53 11.06 -4.00
N GLN A 271 -17.26 11.91 -3.28
CA GLN A 271 -17.80 11.65 -1.94
C GLN A 271 -19.24 11.15 -1.92
N LEU A 272 -20.03 11.36 -2.99
CA LEU A 272 -21.43 10.92 -3.04
C LEU A 272 -21.69 9.95 -4.19
N ALA A 273 -21.45 10.38 -5.43
CA ALA A 273 -21.81 9.58 -6.61
C ALA A 273 -20.98 8.28 -6.69
N ARG A 274 -19.69 8.35 -6.40
CA ARG A 274 -18.80 7.18 -6.46
C ARG A 274 -19.08 6.13 -5.38
N PRO A 275 -19.28 6.48 -4.09
CA PRO A 275 -19.72 5.53 -3.07
C PRO A 275 -21.05 4.85 -3.40
N LEU A 276 -22.05 5.61 -3.87
CA LEU A 276 -23.35 5.04 -4.28
C LEU A 276 -23.19 4.08 -5.45
N LYS A 277 -22.37 4.43 -6.44
CA LYS A 277 -22.03 3.53 -7.55
C LYS A 277 -21.35 2.26 -7.04
N MET A 278 -20.35 2.37 -6.15
CA MET A 278 -19.67 1.21 -5.55
C MET A 278 -20.65 0.31 -4.78
N LEU A 279 -21.63 0.89 -4.07
CA LEU A 279 -22.62 0.12 -3.33
C LEU A 279 -23.48 -0.79 -4.23
N VAL A 280 -23.68 -0.41 -5.49
CA VAL A 280 -24.46 -1.20 -6.47
C VAL A 280 -23.56 -2.08 -7.35
N THR A 281 -22.38 -1.59 -7.72
CA THR A 281 -21.51 -2.29 -8.69
C THR A 281 -20.54 -3.28 -8.04
N GLU A 282 -20.19 -3.08 -6.77
CA GLU A 282 -19.14 -3.86 -6.08
C GLU A 282 -19.73 -4.77 -5.00
N PRO A 283 -19.89 -6.09 -5.26
CA PRO A 283 -20.61 -6.99 -4.36
C PRO A 283 -19.98 -7.11 -2.97
N ILE A 284 -18.64 -6.97 -2.87
CA ILE A 284 -17.92 -6.97 -1.60
C ILE A 284 -18.32 -5.74 -0.77
N VAL A 285 -18.32 -4.55 -1.38
CA VAL A 285 -18.72 -3.30 -0.72
C VAL A 285 -20.17 -3.42 -0.27
N THR A 286 -21.07 -3.91 -1.11
CA THR A 286 -22.50 -4.07 -0.77
C THR A 286 -22.69 -4.96 0.46
N CYS A 287 -22.12 -6.17 0.46
CA CYS A 287 -22.31 -7.14 1.54
C CYS A 287 -21.70 -6.65 2.86
N VAL A 288 -20.47 -6.11 2.83
CA VAL A 288 -19.78 -5.62 4.04
C VAL A 288 -20.45 -4.34 4.56
N SER A 289 -20.87 -3.45 3.66
CA SER A 289 -21.61 -2.23 4.03
C SER A 289 -22.96 -2.57 4.63
N PHE A 290 -23.71 -3.52 4.04
CA PHE A 290 -24.99 -3.95 4.59
C PHE A 290 -24.84 -4.55 5.98
N TYR A 291 -23.83 -5.39 6.19
CA TYR A 291 -23.60 -5.98 7.50
C TYR A 291 -23.20 -4.92 8.54
N ALA A 292 -22.27 -4.01 8.21
CA ALA A 292 -21.91 -2.90 9.09
C ALA A 292 -23.10 -1.97 9.39
N ALA A 293 -23.92 -1.67 8.38
CA ALA A 293 -25.09 -0.83 8.50
C ALA A 293 -26.18 -1.46 9.36
N PHE A 294 -26.42 -2.77 9.18
CA PHE A 294 -27.40 -3.52 9.96
C PHE A 294 -27.06 -3.53 11.44
N VAL A 295 -25.83 -3.90 11.79
CA VAL A 295 -25.41 -4.02 13.20
C VAL A 295 -25.41 -2.64 13.89
N TYR A 296 -25.00 -1.59 13.18
CA TYR A 296 -25.10 -0.21 13.69
C TYR A 296 -26.55 0.28 13.82
N GLY A 297 -27.41 -0.09 12.86
CA GLY A 297 -28.84 0.21 12.92
C GLY A 297 -29.54 -0.48 14.10
N VAL A 298 -29.15 -1.71 14.44
CA VAL A 298 -29.61 -2.41 15.65
C VAL A 298 -29.14 -1.71 16.93
N MET A 299 -27.94 -1.12 16.94
CA MET A 299 -27.48 -0.31 18.07
C MET A 299 -28.36 0.92 18.29
N TYR A 300 -28.81 1.60 17.23
CA TYR A 300 -29.76 2.71 17.34
C TYR A 300 -31.17 2.23 17.68
N LEU A 301 -31.59 1.08 17.15
CA LEU A 301 -32.86 0.46 17.53
C LEU A 301 -32.89 0.11 19.03
N ALA A 302 -31.75 -0.25 19.63
CA ALA A 302 -31.65 -0.50 21.06
C ALA A 302 -32.01 0.73 21.91
N LEU A 303 -31.83 1.94 21.38
CA LEU A 303 -32.21 3.19 22.04
C LEU A 303 -33.72 3.29 22.30
N GLU A 304 -34.53 2.70 21.42
CA GLU A 304 -35.99 2.61 21.56
C GLU A 304 -36.42 1.34 22.31
N LEU A 305 -35.76 0.21 22.06
CA LEU A 305 -36.13 -1.07 22.66
C LEU A 305 -35.92 -1.12 24.17
N PHE A 306 -34.85 -0.51 24.69
CA PHE A 306 -34.53 -0.59 26.12
C PHE A 306 -35.58 0.13 26.99
N PRO A 307 -36.00 1.38 26.69
CA PRO A 307 -37.15 2.00 27.36
C PRO A 307 -38.42 1.14 27.30
N ILE A 308 -38.76 0.55 26.15
CA ILE A 308 -39.95 -0.31 26.03
C ILE A 308 -39.86 -1.54 26.97
N VAL A 309 -38.69 -2.17 27.04
CA VAL A 309 -38.48 -3.38 27.86
C VAL A 309 -38.44 -3.06 29.37
N PHE A 310 -37.70 -2.03 29.78
CA PHE A 310 -37.44 -1.77 31.19
C PHE A 310 -38.40 -0.73 31.81
N GLU A 311 -38.82 0.28 31.06
CA GLU A 311 -39.77 1.28 31.55
C GLU A 311 -41.21 0.84 31.34
N GLN A 312 -41.61 0.55 30.10
CA GLN A 312 -43.03 0.25 29.81
C GLN A 312 -43.45 -1.13 30.31
N THR A 313 -42.63 -2.16 30.08
CA THR A 313 -43.02 -3.54 30.43
C THR A 313 -42.76 -3.88 31.90
N ARG A 314 -41.69 -3.34 32.51
CA ARG A 314 -41.32 -3.61 33.92
C ARG A 314 -41.72 -2.50 34.89
N GLY A 315 -42.12 -1.32 34.41
CA GLY A 315 -42.55 -0.20 35.25
C GLY A 315 -41.41 0.46 36.03
N TRP A 316 -40.15 0.35 35.58
CA TRP A 316 -39.02 0.96 36.28
C TRP A 316 -38.97 2.48 36.08
N SER A 317 -38.33 3.18 37.01
CA SER A 317 -38.10 4.62 36.86
C SER A 317 -37.16 4.89 35.66
N PRO A 318 -37.26 6.05 34.99
CA PRO A 318 -36.52 6.31 33.75
C PRO A 318 -35.00 6.23 33.90
N VAL A 319 -34.45 6.60 35.06
CA VAL A 319 -33.00 6.46 35.31
C VAL A 319 -32.59 4.99 35.38
N VAL A 320 -33.37 4.17 36.08
CA VAL A 320 -33.07 2.74 36.27
C VAL A 320 -33.29 1.96 34.97
N SER A 321 -34.27 2.36 34.15
CA SER A 321 -34.50 1.77 32.82
C SER A 321 -33.38 2.07 31.81
N ALA A 322 -32.61 3.14 32.02
CA ALA A 322 -31.46 3.49 31.18
C ALA A 322 -30.14 2.79 31.59
N LEU A 323 -30.00 2.30 32.82
CA LEU A 323 -28.77 1.62 33.28
C LEU A 323 -28.34 0.41 32.41
N PRO A 324 -29.23 -0.39 31.82
CA PRO A 324 -28.86 -1.47 30.89
C PRO A 324 -28.02 -1.01 29.69
N PHE A 325 -28.07 0.26 29.28
CA PHE A 325 -27.15 0.80 28.25
C PHE A 325 -25.68 0.76 28.69
N LEU A 326 -25.39 0.79 30.00
CA LEU A 326 -24.03 0.57 30.50
C LEU A 326 -23.55 -0.86 30.22
N GLY A 327 -24.44 -1.85 30.19
CA GLY A 327 -24.11 -3.20 29.76
C GLY A 327 -23.63 -3.22 28.30
N LEU A 328 -24.35 -2.52 27.41
CA LEU A 328 -23.92 -2.33 26.02
C LEU A 328 -22.55 -1.65 25.94
N LEU A 329 -22.33 -0.60 26.74
CA LEU A 329 -21.05 0.12 26.81
C LEU A 329 -19.88 -0.78 27.29
N ILE A 330 -20.10 -1.57 28.35
CA ILE A 330 -19.12 -2.56 28.84
C ILE A 330 -18.76 -3.54 27.73
N GLY A 331 -19.74 -3.96 26.93
CA GLY A 331 -19.50 -4.82 25.76
C GLY A 331 -18.63 -4.13 24.70
N VAL A 332 -18.92 -2.86 24.37
CA VAL A 332 -18.13 -2.06 23.44
C VAL A 332 -16.69 -1.89 23.95
N ILE A 333 -16.48 -1.61 25.24
CA ILE A 333 -15.13 -1.49 25.83
C ILE A 333 -14.39 -2.83 25.78
N SER A 334 -15.08 -3.93 26.14
CA SER A 334 -14.48 -5.28 26.16
C SER A 334 -14.00 -5.72 24.77
N SER A 335 -14.70 -5.31 23.72
CA SER A 335 -14.31 -5.62 22.32
C SER A 335 -12.97 -4.98 21.90
N VAL A 336 -12.50 -3.92 22.58
CA VAL A 336 -11.18 -3.32 22.32
C VAL A 336 -10.08 -4.33 22.55
N GLY A 337 -10.16 -5.14 23.62
CA GLY A 337 -9.17 -6.19 23.90
C GLY A 337 -9.06 -7.18 22.75
N VAL A 338 -10.20 -7.63 22.21
CA VAL A 338 -10.25 -8.54 21.06
C VAL A 338 -9.65 -7.90 19.80
N ASN A 339 -9.97 -6.63 19.54
CA ASN A 339 -9.45 -5.90 18.39
C ASN A 339 -7.94 -5.63 18.49
N VAL A 340 -7.43 -5.27 19.67
CA VAL A 340 -6.00 -5.04 19.93
C VAL A 340 -5.21 -6.35 19.81
N TYR A 341 -5.73 -7.45 20.36
CA TYR A 341 -5.12 -8.77 20.19
C TYR A 341 -5.02 -9.15 18.70
N ASN A 342 -6.11 -8.96 17.94
CA ASN A 342 -6.08 -9.24 16.51
C ASN A 342 -5.15 -8.29 15.74
N GLN A 343 -5.00 -7.03 16.16
CA GLN A 343 -4.05 -6.10 15.55
C GLN A 343 -2.61 -6.60 15.68
N HIS A 344 -2.24 -7.17 16.83
CA HIS A 344 -0.92 -7.77 17.01
C HIS A 344 -0.70 -8.94 16.04
N ARG A 345 -1.67 -9.86 15.95
CA ARG A 345 -1.66 -10.99 15.01
C ARG A 345 -1.61 -10.52 13.54
N TYR A 346 -2.37 -9.49 13.20
CA TYR A 346 -2.39 -8.89 11.86
C TYR A 346 -1.02 -8.32 11.49
N ASN A 347 -0.35 -7.62 12.41
CA ASN A 347 0.98 -7.07 12.18
C ASN A 347 2.01 -8.18 11.92
N GLN A 348 1.93 -9.31 12.64
CA GLN A 348 2.80 -10.47 12.40
C GLN A 348 2.59 -11.06 10.99
N ILE A 349 1.34 -11.26 10.58
CA ILE A 349 1.00 -11.80 9.25
C ILE A 349 1.42 -10.83 8.13
N SER A 350 1.23 -9.53 8.35
CA SER A 350 1.68 -8.48 7.41
C SER A 350 3.20 -8.48 7.25
N ARG A 351 3.96 -8.61 8.35
CA ARG A 351 5.43 -8.74 8.31
C ARG A 351 5.87 -9.99 7.55
N ALA A 352 5.21 -11.14 7.78
CA ALA A 352 5.48 -12.37 7.03
C ALA A 352 5.15 -12.26 5.53
N ALA A 353 4.28 -11.32 5.15
CA ALA A 353 3.92 -11.02 3.77
C ALA A 353 4.70 -9.83 3.18
N ASN A 354 5.91 -9.52 3.69
CA ASN A 354 6.75 -8.39 3.27
C ASN A 354 6.05 -7.01 3.38
N GLY A 355 5.23 -6.81 4.40
CA GLY A 355 4.52 -5.56 4.66
C GLY A 355 3.27 -5.33 3.79
N ILE A 356 2.82 -6.34 3.05
CA ILE A 356 1.60 -6.26 2.24
C ILE A 356 0.38 -6.50 3.13
N ALA A 357 -0.59 -5.59 3.08
CA ALA A 357 -1.86 -5.74 3.78
C ALA A 357 -2.60 -7.01 3.29
N VAL A 358 -2.96 -7.89 4.23
CA VAL A 358 -3.74 -9.13 3.98
C VAL A 358 -5.14 -8.93 4.58
N PRO A 359 -6.14 -8.49 3.79
CA PRO A 359 -7.47 -8.17 4.31
C PRO A 359 -8.14 -9.35 5.05
N GLU A 360 -7.94 -10.59 4.63
CA GLU A 360 -8.53 -11.78 5.27
C GLU A 360 -8.13 -11.93 6.73
N ALA A 361 -6.96 -11.44 7.13
CA ALA A 361 -6.50 -11.49 8.51
C ALA A 361 -7.35 -10.59 9.46
N ARG A 362 -8.19 -9.70 8.91
CA ARG A 362 -9.15 -8.86 9.65
C ARG A 362 -10.45 -9.59 10.00
N LEU A 363 -10.78 -10.70 9.33
CA LEU A 363 -12.09 -11.37 9.44
C LEU A 363 -12.31 -12.22 10.71
N PRO A 364 -11.30 -12.81 11.39
CA PRO A 364 -11.57 -13.67 12.55
C PRO A 364 -12.29 -12.99 13.73
N PRO A 365 -11.98 -11.75 14.16
CA PRO A 365 -12.76 -11.08 15.20
C PRO A 365 -14.20 -10.77 14.78
N MET A 366 -14.47 -10.66 13.47
CA MET A 366 -15.81 -10.45 12.93
C MET A 366 -16.68 -11.69 13.11
N ILE A 367 -16.10 -12.90 13.00
CA ILE A 367 -16.79 -14.17 13.28
C ILE A 367 -17.10 -14.26 14.77
N PHE A 368 -16.10 -13.99 15.62
CA PHE A 368 -16.26 -13.97 17.07
C PHE A 368 -17.37 -12.99 17.46
N GLY A 369 -17.30 -11.75 16.98
CA GLY A 369 -18.34 -10.74 17.20
C GLY A 369 -19.71 -11.17 16.70
N GLY A 370 -19.79 -11.82 15.53
CA GLY A 370 -21.03 -12.36 14.98
C GLY A 370 -21.74 -13.34 15.93
N ILE A 371 -20.98 -14.29 16.52
CA ILE A 371 -21.55 -15.28 17.44
C ILE A 371 -22.13 -14.59 18.69
N PHE A 372 -21.38 -13.66 19.28
CA PHE A 372 -21.83 -12.89 20.44
C PHE A 372 -23.03 -11.99 20.11
N PHE A 373 -23.06 -11.39 18.92
CA PHE A 373 -24.15 -10.54 18.49
C PHE A 373 -25.47 -11.32 18.33
N VAL A 374 -25.43 -12.47 17.64
CA VAL A 374 -26.61 -13.32 17.42
C VAL A 374 -27.12 -13.89 18.73
N THR A 375 -26.22 -14.46 19.55
CA THR A 375 -26.59 -15.01 20.86
C THR A 375 -27.16 -13.94 21.79
N GLY A 376 -26.55 -12.75 21.82
CA GLY A 376 -27.02 -11.61 22.58
C GLY A 376 -28.42 -11.14 22.18
N LEU A 377 -28.73 -11.07 20.87
CA LEU A 377 -30.05 -10.66 20.38
C LEU A 377 -31.15 -11.67 20.76
N PHE A 378 -30.94 -12.96 20.51
CA PHE A 378 -31.93 -13.97 20.89
C PHE A 378 -32.10 -14.05 22.41
N TRP A 379 -31.01 -13.95 23.17
CA TRP A 379 -31.07 -13.92 24.63
C TRP A 379 -31.85 -12.69 25.12
N PHE A 380 -31.55 -11.50 24.61
CA PHE A 380 -32.24 -10.26 24.99
C PHE A 380 -33.73 -10.32 24.66
N GLY A 381 -34.10 -10.79 23.46
CA GLY A 381 -35.48 -10.89 23.03
C GLY A 381 -36.34 -11.74 23.97
N TRP A 382 -35.89 -12.96 24.28
CA TRP A 382 -36.67 -13.89 25.09
C TRP A 382 -36.60 -13.63 26.59
N THR A 383 -35.58 -12.91 27.07
CA THR A 383 -35.44 -12.58 28.52
C THR A 383 -35.83 -11.16 28.88
N GLY A 384 -36.15 -10.30 27.90
CA GLY A 384 -36.55 -8.92 28.12
C GLY A 384 -37.83 -8.80 28.95
N ALA A 385 -38.86 -9.57 28.58
CA ALA A 385 -40.15 -9.56 29.26
C ALA A 385 -40.15 -10.37 30.59
N PRO A 386 -40.93 -9.95 31.61
CA PRO A 386 -41.25 -10.78 32.78
C PRO A 386 -41.85 -12.14 32.37
N PRO A 387 -41.62 -13.24 33.12
CA PRO A 387 -41.14 -13.32 34.51
C PRO A 387 -39.61 -13.42 34.69
N HIS A 388 -38.81 -13.30 33.62
CA HIS A 388 -37.37 -13.50 33.72
C HIS A 388 -36.65 -12.41 34.54
N HIS A 389 -35.63 -12.82 35.30
CA HIS A 389 -34.85 -11.92 36.16
C HIS A 389 -34.09 -10.87 35.33
N TRP A 390 -34.08 -9.62 35.79
CA TRP A 390 -33.58 -8.46 35.04
C TRP A 390 -32.08 -8.51 34.67
N ILE A 391 -31.28 -9.28 35.42
CA ILE A 391 -29.86 -9.51 35.10
C ILE A 391 -29.68 -10.14 33.72
N LEU A 392 -30.61 -11.01 33.28
CA LEU A 392 -30.49 -11.75 32.03
C LEU A 392 -30.45 -10.82 30.80
N PRO A 393 -31.41 -9.90 30.59
CA PRO A 393 -31.34 -8.95 29.49
C PRO A 393 -30.16 -7.96 29.62
N CYS A 394 -29.71 -7.63 30.83
CA CYS A 394 -28.52 -6.80 31.02
C CYS A 394 -27.22 -7.49 30.56
N ILE A 395 -27.06 -8.79 30.87
CA ILE A 395 -25.92 -9.58 30.38
C ILE A 395 -26.02 -9.75 28.85
N ALA A 396 -27.22 -9.98 28.33
CA ALA A 396 -27.44 -10.06 26.89
C ALA A 396 -27.02 -8.76 26.17
N ALA A 397 -27.27 -7.58 26.77
CA ALA A 397 -26.82 -6.29 26.24
C ALA A 397 -25.27 -6.20 26.14
N VAL A 398 -24.53 -6.80 27.07
CA VAL A 398 -23.06 -6.89 26.98
C VAL A 398 -22.64 -7.69 25.75
N PHE A 399 -23.29 -8.83 25.49
CA PHE A 399 -23.00 -9.67 24.32
C PHE A 399 -23.30 -8.94 23.01
N VAL A 400 -24.43 -8.23 22.95
CA VAL A 400 -24.78 -7.37 21.81
C VAL A 400 -23.72 -6.29 21.60
N GLY A 401 -23.22 -5.65 22.67
CA GLY A 401 -22.18 -4.62 22.60
C GLY A 401 -20.83 -5.13 22.09
N ILE A 402 -20.38 -6.29 22.58
CA ILE A 402 -19.15 -6.96 22.11
C ILE A 402 -19.27 -7.26 20.61
N GLY A 403 -20.38 -7.90 20.23
CA GLY A 403 -20.62 -8.28 18.86
C GLY A 403 -20.68 -7.08 17.92
N PHE A 404 -21.42 -6.05 18.32
CA PHE A 404 -21.58 -4.82 17.54
C PHE A 404 -20.24 -4.19 17.19
N ASN A 405 -19.43 -3.86 18.20
CA ASN A 405 -18.18 -3.13 17.95
C ASN A 405 -17.13 -3.98 17.22
N CYS A 406 -17.06 -5.29 17.49
CA CYS A 406 -16.17 -6.20 16.75
C CYS A 406 -16.52 -6.27 15.26
N ILE A 407 -17.80 -6.49 14.93
CA ILE A 407 -18.23 -6.59 13.52
C ILE A 407 -18.01 -5.25 12.83
N PHE A 408 -18.50 -4.18 13.44
CA PHE A 408 -18.47 -2.84 12.85
C PHE A 408 -17.04 -2.40 12.51
N GLN A 409 -16.12 -2.53 13.45
CA GLN A 409 -14.73 -2.11 13.27
C GLN A 409 -14.01 -2.94 12.20
N GLN A 410 -14.22 -4.26 12.16
CA GLN A 410 -13.56 -5.10 11.18
C GLN A 410 -14.10 -4.92 9.77
N CYS A 411 -15.39 -4.63 9.59
CA CYS A 411 -15.96 -4.27 8.29
C CYS A 411 -15.23 -3.06 7.68
N LEU A 412 -15.04 -1.99 8.46
CA LEU A 412 -14.36 -0.78 7.99
C LEU A 412 -12.89 -1.07 7.64
N ASN A 413 -12.17 -1.76 8.52
CA ASN A 413 -10.75 -2.10 8.30
C ASN A 413 -10.57 -2.99 7.07
N PHE A 414 -11.44 -4.00 6.90
CA PHE A 414 -11.40 -4.92 5.76
C PHE A 414 -11.58 -4.14 4.44
N LEU A 415 -12.53 -3.23 4.39
CA LEU A 415 -12.82 -2.48 3.17
C LEU A 415 -11.68 -1.53 2.76
N ILE A 416 -11.05 -0.88 3.75
CA ILE A 416 -9.86 -0.04 3.57
C ILE A 416 -8.72 -0.87 2.98
N ASP A 417 -8.46 -2.05 3.55
CA ASP A 417 -7.36 -2.92 3.14
C ASP A 417 -7.60 -3.54 1.74
N VAL A 418 -8.85 -3.83 1.36
CA VAL A 418 -9.22 -4.36 0.02
C VAL A 418 -9.09 -3.29 -1.07
N TYR A 419 -9.67 -2.10 -0.86
CA TYR A 419 -9.82 -1.11 -1.95
C TYR A 419 -8.69 -0.08 -2.04
N LYS A 420 -7.77 0.01 -1.05
CA LYS A 420 -6.56 0.85 -1.02
C LYS A 420 -6.74 2.25 -1.62
N VAL A 421 -6.51 2.41 -2.93
CA VAL A 421 -6.68 3.67 -3.70
C VAL A 421 -8.11 4.23 -3.58
N TYR A 422 -9.10 3.35 -3.47
CA TYR A 422 -10.50 3.70 -3.33
C TYR A 422 -11.08 3.46 -1.94
N ALA A 423 -10.21 3.32 -0.93
CA ALA A 423 -10.61 3.12 0.46
C ALA A 423 -11.58 4.21 0.94
N ALA A 424 -11.31 5.48 0.67
CA ALA A 424 -12.16 6.60 1.08
C ALA A 424 -13.59 6.52 0.49
N SER A 425 -13.73 6.16 -0.79
CA SER A 425 -15.06 6.01 -1.41
C SER A 425 -15.80 4.78 -0.87
N SER A 426 -15.07 3.72 -0.55
CA SER A 426 -15.65 2.50 0.02
C SER A 426 -16.17 2.71 1.45
N THR A 427 -15.42 3.42 2.30
CA THR A 427 -15.85 3.75 3.67
C THR A 427 -17.00 4.76 3.70
N ALA A 428 -17.04 5.68 2.73
CA ALA A 428 -18.18 6.56 2.53
C ALA A 428 -19.45 5.78 2.18
N ALA A 429 -19.35 4.70 1.39
CA ALA A 429 -20.51 3.86 1.03
C ALA A 429 -21.08 3.14 2.26
N VAL A 430 -20.21 2.58 3.11
CA VAL A 430 -20.59 2.00 4.40
C VAL A 430 -21.28 3.05 5.27
N THR A 431 -20.69 4.24 5.36
CA THR A 431 -21.20 5.33 6.20
C THR A 431 -22.60 5.78 5.76
N PHE A 432 -22.82 5.91 4.46
CA PHE A 432 -24.11 6.28 3.90
C PHE A 432 -25.19 5.25 4.25
N LEU A 433 -24.97 3.98 3.92
CA LEU A 433 -25.95 2.92 4.18
C LEU A 433 -26.21 2.74 5.68
N ARG A 434 -25.16 2.85 6.49
CA ARG A 434 -25.23 2.79 7.95
C ARG A 434 -26.10 3.88 8.55
N SER A 435 -25.88 5.13 8.15
CA SER A 435 -26.68 6.25 8.67
C SER A 435 -28.14 6.14 8.23
N LEU A 436 -28.40 5.64 7.03
CA LEU A 436 -29.76 5.39 6.56
C LEU A 436 -30.48 4.34 7.42
N MET A 437 -29.80 3.22 7.74
CA MET A 437 -30.38 2.19 8.63
C MET A 437 -30.53 2.68 10.06
N ALA A 438 -29.59 3.46 10.59
CA ALA A 438 -29.68 4.02 11.93
C ALA A 438 -30.75 5.11 12.08
N ALA A 439 -31.05 5.85 11.02
CA ALA A 439 -32.18 6.78 11.02
C ALA A 439 -33.53 6.07 10.78
N GLY A 440 -33.53 5.00 9.98
CA GLY A 440 -34.77 4.30 9.59
C GLY A 440 -35.28 3.26 10.59
N LEU A 441 -34.40 2.44 11.16
CA LEU A 441 -34.80 1.32 12.03
C LEU A 441 -35.51 1.75 13.33
N PRO A 442 -35.07 2.82 14.05
CA PRO A 442 -35.77 3.28 15.25
C PRO A 442 -37.25 3.59 15.02
N LEU A 443 -37.61 4.13 13.86
CA LEU A 443 -39.00 4.43 13.49
C LEU A 443 -39.88 3.17 13.44
N ALA A 444 -39.30 2.00 13.18
CA ALA A 444 -40.00 0.72 13.15
C ALA A 444 -40.09 0.04 14.52
N ALA A 445 -39.36 0.49 15.54
CA ALA A 445 -39.26 -0.19 16.84
C ALA A 445 -40.61 -0.32 17.56
N LYS A 446 -41.26 0.81 17.82
CA LYS A 446 -42.56 0.88 18.51
C LYS A 446 -43.65 0.05 17.80
N PRO A 447 -43.93 0.22 16.49
CA PRO A 447 -44.97 -0.57 15.81
C PRO A 447 -44.63 -2.06 15.72
N MET A 448 -43.34 -2.42 15.60
CA MET A 448 -42.93 -3.82 15.56
C MET A 448 -43.16 -4.51 16.92
N VAL A 449 -42.82 -3.85 18.03
CA VAL A 449 -43.00 -4.42 19.37
C VAL A 449 -44.46 -4.44 19.79
N SER A 450 -45.27 -3.43 19.43
CA SER A 450 -46.70 -3.42 19.75
C SER A 450 -47.48 -4.51 19.02
N ALA A 451 -47.09 -4.86 17.78
CA ALA A 451 -47.76 -5.90 16.99
C ALA A 451 -47.32 -7.34 17.34
N LEU A 452 -46.04 -7.54 17.65
CA LEU A 452 -45.44 -8.89 17.77
C LEU A 452 -45.00 -9.24 19.20
N GLY A 453 -44.90 -8.26 20.09
CA GLY A 453 -44.23 -8.39 21.38
C GLY A 453 -42.70 -8.39 21.28
N ILE A 454 -42.02 -8.21 22.42
CA ILE A 454 -40.56 -8.03 22.49
C ILE A 454 -39.80 -9.25 21.93
N GLY A 455 -40.17 -10.46 22.35
CA GLY A 455 -39.45 -11.70 21.98
C GLY A 455 -39.41 -11.95 20.49
N PRO A 456 -40.57 -12.07 19.81
CA PRO A 456 -40.61 -12.27 18.36
C PRO A 456 -40.01 -11.11 17.58
N ALA A 457 -40.24 -9.86 17.99
CA ALA A 457 -39.68 -8.67 17.33
C ALA A 457 -38.13 -8.70 17.31
N VAL A 458 -37.50 -8.95 18.45
CA VAL A 458 -36.03 -9.04 18.54
C VAL A 458 -35.51 -10.33 17.88
N SER A 459 -36.29 -11.41 17.87
CA SER A 459 -35.92 -12.67 17.19
C SER A 459 -35.85 -12.53 15.68
N ILE A 460 -36.69 -11.70 15.06
CA ILE A 460 -36.60 -11.39 13.61
C ILE A 460 -35.26 -10.72 13.31
N ILE A 461 -34.85 -9.77 14.15
CA ILE A 461 -33.55 -9.09 14.03
C ILE A 461 -32.40 -10.07 14.26
N GLY A 462 -32.52 -10.93 15.28
CA GLY A 462 -31.58 -12.02 15.53
C GLY A 462 -31.45 -13.00 14.36
N ALA A 463 -32.55 -13.29 13.66
CA ALA A 463 -32.55 -14.15 12.48
C ALA A 463 -31.80 -13.51 11.31
N VAL A 464 -31.99 -12.21 11.06
CA VAL A 464 -31.22 -11.48 10.05
C VAL A 464 -29.73 -11.45 10.42
N ALA A 465 -29.41 -11.23 11.70
CA ALA A 465 -28.03 -11.32 12.20
C ALA A 465 -27.41 -12.73 11.97
N ALA A 466 -28.20 -13.79 12.19
CA ALA A 466 -27.77 -15.17 11.99
C ALA A 466 -27.50 -15.50 10.52
N VAL A 467 -28.29 -14.94 9.59
CA VAL A 467 -28.05 -15.06 8.14
C VAL A 467 -26.76 -14.35 7.71
N LEU A 468 -26.38 -13.28 8.41
CA LEU A 468 -25.13 -12.54 8.14
C LEU A 468 -23.90 -13.19 8.80
N LEU A 469 -24.08 -14.09 9.76
CA LEU A 469 -22.99 -14.80 10.46
C LEU A 469 -22.02 -15.56 9.54
N PRO A 470 -22.45 -16.24 8.45
CA PRO A 470 -21.54 -16.95 7.54
C PRO A 470 -20.77 -16.03 6.59
N VAL A 471 -21.16 -14.76 6.46
CA VAL A 471 -20.57 -13.82 5.49
C VAL A 471 -19.04 -13.67 5.65
N PRO A 472 -18.47 -13.50 6.86
CA PRO A 472 -17.02 -13.45 7.04
C PRO A 472 -16.32 -14.77 6.66
N LEU A 473 -16.94 -15.93 6.94
CA LEU A 473 -16.39 -17.25 6.57
C LEU A 473 -16.34 -17.42 5.06
N LEU A 474 -17.38 -16.98 4.36
CA LEU A 474 -17.43 -16.95 2.90
C LEU A 474 -16.33 -16.03 2.34
N PHE A 475 -16.10 -14.86 2.93
CA PHE A 475 -15.01 -13.99 2.52
C PHE A 475 -13.62 -14.55 2.83
N MET A 476 -13.43 -15.31 3.92
CA MET A 476 -12.16 -15.99 4.18
C MET A 476 -11.86 -17.07 3.14
N LYS A 477 -12.88 -17.85 2.71
CA LYS A 477 -12.70 -18.94 1.74
C LYS A 477 -12.65 -18.46 0.29
N TYR A 478 -13.48 -17.48 -0.06
CA TYR A 478 -13.67 -17.02 -1.44
C TYR A 478 -13.14 -15.61 -1.70
N GLY A 479 -12.53 -14.94 -0.72
CA GLY A 479 -12.01 -13.56 -0.82
C GLY A 479 -11.19 -13.31 -2.08
N PRO A 480 -10.17 -14.13 -2.41
CA PRO A 480 -9.39 -13.95 -3.63
C PRO A 480 -10.19 -14.10 -4.93
N ARG A 481 -11.26 -14.93 -4.95
CA ARG A 481 -12.14 -15.08 -6.12
C ARG A 481 -13.11 -13.91 -6.24
N LEU A 482 -13.66 -13.46 -5.12
CA LEU A 482 -14.59 -12.32 -5.06
C LEU A 482 -13.90 -11.01 -5.45
N ARG A 483 -12.62 -10.83 -5.09
CA ARG A 483 -11.84 -9.67 -5.54
C ARG A 483 -11.60 -9.65 -7.04
N LYS A 484 -11.47 -10.81 -7.69
CA LYS A 484 -11.36 -10.89 -9.16
C LYS A 484 -12.64 -10.49 -9.89
N LEU A 485 -13.79 -10.54 -9.21
CA LEU A 485 -15.08 -10.08 -9.74
C LEU A 485 -15.29 -8.58 -9.54
N SER A 486 -14.47 -7.94 -8.70
CA SER A 486 -14.51 -6.51 -8.44
C SER A 486 -13.77 -5.74 -9.55
N LYS A 487 -14.44 -4.79 -10.19
CA LYS A 487 -13.83 -3.97 -11.25
C LYS A 487 -12.94 -2.86 -10.66
N LEU A 488 -13.21 -2.46 -9.42
CA LEU A 488 -12.56 -1.35 -8.74
C LEU A 488 -11.59 -1.77 -7.64
N ALA A 489 -11.63 -3.02 -7.15
CA ALA A 489 -10.55 -3.49 -6.29
C ALA A 489 -9.26 -3.45 -7.10
N PRO A 490 -8.18 -2.80 -6.62
CA PRO A 490 -6.90 -2.89 -7.30
C PRO A 490 -6.58 -4.37 -7.38
N GLU A 491 -6.58 -4.89 -8.61
CA GLU A 491 -6.07 -6.23 -8.89
C GLU A 491 -4.74 -6.36 -8.11
N ASP A 492 -4.44 -7.56 -7.63
CA ASP A 492 -3.07 -7.93 -7.26
C ASP A 492 -2.08 -7.68 -8.44
N SER A 493 -2.55 -7.21 -9.59
CA SER A 493 -1.81 -6.57 -10.68
C SER A 493 -1.03 -5.33 -10.30
N THR A 494 -1.24 -4.58 -9.21
CA THR A 494 -0.24 -3.55 -8.83
C THR A 494 0.98 -4.18 -8.18
N VAL A 495 0.81 -5.25 -7.39
CA VAL A 495 1.92 -6.04 -6.83
C VAL A 495 2.56 -6.89 -7.92
N ASN A 496 1.78 -7.44 -8.85
CA ASN A 496 2.29 -8.11 -10.04
C ASN A 496 2.77 -7.13 -11.10
N ARG A 497 2.43 -5.83 -11.09
CA ARG A 497 2.98 -4.79 -11.97
C ARG A 497 4.20 -4.16 -11.33
N ILE A 498 4.34 -4.11 -10.01
CA ILE A 498 5.58 -3.75 -9.33
C ILE A 498 6.54 -4.94 -9.32
N LYS A 499 6.07 -6.18 -9.14
CA LYS A 499 6.86 -7.40 -9.42
C LYS A 499 7.14 -7.54 -10.90
N ARG A 500 6.19 -7.32 -11.80
CA ARG A 500 6.48 -7.32 -13.25
C ARG A 500 7.32 -6.13 -13.66
N LYS A 501 7.32 -4.98 -12.98
CA LYS A 501 8.17 -3.83 -13.32
C LYS A 501 9.55 -3.93 -12.66
N LYS A 502 9.68 -4.51 -11.46
CA LYS A 502 10.96 -4.93 -10.86
C LYS A 502 11.56 -6.17 -11.54
N MET A 503 10.74 -7.08 -12.07
CA MET A 503 11.21 -8.25 -12.82
C MET A 503 11.40 -7.92 -14.31
N SER A 504 10.57 -7.06 -14.92
CA SER A 504 10.78 -6.51 -16.27
C SER A 504 12.00 -5.60 -16.34
N ASN A 505 12.27 -4.78 -15.31
CA ASN A 505 13.51 -4.01 -15.28
C ASN A 505 14.74 -4.87 -14.93
N ALA A 506 14.55 -6.10 -14.42
CA ALA A 506 15.65 -7.07 -14.22
C ALA A 506 15.85 -7.98 -15.44
N ASP A 507 14.81 -8.17 -16.27
CA ASP A 507 14.80 -9.03 -17.45
C ASP A 507 15.20 -8.29 -18.76
N ASP A 508 15.42 -6.96 -18.72
CA ASP A 508 15.93 -6.15 -19.84
C ASP A 508 17.48 -6.13 -19.94
N SER A 509 18.15 -7.20 -19.53
CA SER A 509 19.60 -7.41 -19.61
C SER A 509 20.03 -8.18 -20.86
N SER A 510 19.38 -7.93 -22.01
CA SER A 510 19.69 -8.68 -23.23
C SER A 510 21.08 -8.38 -23.79
N PHE A 511 21.68 -7.22 -23.46
CA PHE A 511 23.01 -6.82 -23.89
C PHE A 511 23.97 -6.62 -22.71
N TYR A 512 25.16 -7.21 -22.82
CA TYR A 512 26.29 -7.04 -21.92
C TYR A 512 27.38 -6.23 -22.63
N LEU A 513 27.80 -5.13 -22.01
CA LEU A 513 28.84 -4.23 -22.52
C LEU A 513 30.18 -4.57 -21.85
N TYR A 514 31.17 -4.95 -22.64
CA TYR A 514 32.52 -5.20 -22.17
C TYR A 514 33.28 -3.86 -22.09
N GLY A 515 33.91 -3.59 -20.94
CA GLY A 515 34.58 -2.31 -20.71
C GLY A 515 35.97 -2.17 -21.33
N ILE A 516 36.59 -3.29 -21.71
CA ILE A 516 38.00 -3.37 -22.16
C ILE A 516 38.11 -3.99 -23.56
N GLY A 517 37.00 -4.46 -24.14
CA GLY A 517 37.01 -5.21 -25.40
C GLY A 517 37.53 -6.63 -25.18
N GLU A 518 36.76 -7.62 -25.57
CA GLU A 518 37.16 -9.03 -25.49
C GLU A 518 37.80 -9.50 -26.79
N ASN A 519 38.73 -10.45 -26.68
CA ASN A 519 39.37 -11.04 -27.86
C ASN A 519 38.29 -11.75 -28.70
N PRO A 520 38.21 -11.51 -30.03
CA PRO A 520 37.23 -12.17 -30.89
C PRO A 520 37.27 -13.70 -30.84
N ALA A 521 38.43 -14.29 -30.51
CA ALA A 521 38.58 -15.73 -30.36
C ALA A 521 37.95 -16.28 -29.06
N ALA A 522 37.78 -15.46 -28.03
CA ALA A 522 37.19 -15.87 -26.75
C ALA A 522 35.66 -15.99 -26.82
N LEU A 523 35.01 -15.16 -27.64
CA LEU A 523 33.55 -15.08 -27.76
C LEU A 523 33.10 -15.38 -29.20
N THR A 524 32.68 -16.61 -29.45
CA THR A 524 32.07 -17.01 -30.73
C THR A 524 30.55 -16.97 -30.64
N LEU A 525 29.89 -16.43 -31.67
CA LEU A 525 28.43 -16.44 -31.80
C LEU A 525 27.86 -17.85 -31.55
N GLY A 526 26.83 -17.97 -30.72
CA GLY A 526 26.26 -19.27 -30.31
C GLY A 526 27.00 -19.97 -29.17
N SER A 527 27.92 -19.31 -28.46
CA SER A 527 28.49 -19.86 -27.23
C SER A 527 27.42 -20.08 -26.16
N LEU A 528 27.56 -21.17 -25.42
CA LEU A 528 26.67 -21.53 -24.31
C LEU A 528 27.40 -21.32 -22.98
N VAL A 529 26.73 -20.63 -22.06
CA VAL A 529 27.26 -20.27 -20.73
C VAL A 529 26.36 -20.84 -19.65
N LEU A 530 26.96 -21.55 -18.68
CA LEU A 530 26.27 -22.31 -17.64
C LEU A 530 26.48 -21.71 -16.23
N GLU A 531 26.07 -20.47 -15.92
CA GLU A 531 26.31 -19.86 -14.59
C GLU A 531 25.29 -18.79 -14.11
N GLN A 532 25.38 -18.37 -12.83
CA GLN A 532 24.50 -17.38 -12.19
C GLN A 532 24.87 -15.91 -12.54
N TYR A 533 23.87 -15.20 -13.09
CA TYR A 533 23.63 -13.77 -13.43
C TYR A 533 24.74 -12.68 -13.48
N TRP A 534 25.89 -12.72 -12.80
CA TRP A 534 26.67 -11.49 -12.62
C TRP A 534 28.12 -11.45 -13.11
N GLN A 535 28.66 -12.50 -13.75
CA GLN A 535 30.02 -12.44 -14.34
C GLN A 535 30.17 -13.29 -15.63
N PRO A 536 29.85 -12.76 -16.84
CA PRO A 536 30.14 -13.46 -18.09
C PRO A 536 31.65 -13.55 -18.42
N LEU A 537 32.49 -12.71 -17.79
CA LEU A 537 33.93 -12.61 -18.06
C LEU A 537 34.76 -13.80 -17.53
N ILE A 538 34.25 -14.51 -16.52
CA ILE A 538 34.97 -15.65 -15.89
C ILE A 538 34.33 -16.99 -16.30
N ALA A 539 33.21 -16.93 -17.01
CA ALA A 539 32.41 -18.10 -17.30
C ALA A 539 33.06 -18.97 -18.40
N ARG A 540 33.00 -20.29 -18.21
CA ARG A 540 33.46 -21.24 -19.25
C ARG A 540 32.49 -21.25 -20.41
N HIS A 541 32.91 -20.70 -21.55
CA HIS A 541 32.16 -20.76 -22.79
C HIS A 541 32.29 -22.15 -23.42
N TYR A 542 31.16 -22.82 -23.61
CA TYR A 542 31.10 -24.04 -24.41
C TYR A 542 30.86 -23.61 -25.86
N THR A 543 31.95 -23.53 -26.62
CA THR A 543 31.97 -23.01 -27.99
C THR A 543 32.05 -24.13 -29.03
N HIS A 544 31.72 -23.79 -30.28
CA HIS A 544 32.10 -24.56 -31.46
C HIS A 544 33.30 -23.88 -32.14
N ALA A 545 33.94 -24.56 -33.10
CA ALA A 545 34.98 -23.94 -33.92
C ALA A 545 34.44 -22.68 -34.62
N ALA A 546 35.27 -21.64 -34.79
CA ALA A 546 34.84 -20.40 -35.43
C ALA A 546 34.18 -20.67 -36.79
N LEU A 547 33.00 -20.08 -37.02
CA LEU A 547 32.28 -20.23 -38.28
C LEU A 547 33.11 -19.62 -39.41
N LYS A 548 33.23 -20.34 -40.52
CA LYS A 548 33.78 -19.77 -41.76
C LYS A 548 32.84 -18.69 -42.30
N GLU A 549 33.35 -17.71 -43.04
CA GLU A 549 32.56 -16.58 -43.54
C GLU A 549 31.30 -16.99 -44.31
N GLU A 550 31.36 -18.07 -45.09
CA GLU A 550 30.22 -18.62 -45.84
C GLU A 550 29.10 -19.13 -44.91
N ASP A 551 29.46 -19.76 -43.79
CA ASP A 551 28.52 -20.31 -42.83
C ASP A 551 28.00 -19.24 -41.86
N LEU A 552 28.79 -18.19 -41.62
CA LEU A 552 28.37 -16.99 -40.91
C LEU A 552 27.27 -16.25 -41.70
N ALA A 553 27.44 -16.07 -43.01
CA ALA A 553 26.44 -15.42 -43.86
C ALA A 553 25.13 -16.21 -43.95
N LYS A 554 25.20 -17.55 -43.91
CA LYS A 554 24.01 -18.41 -43.87
C LYS A 554 23.26 -18.29 -42.55
N ASN A 555 23.96 -18.32 -41.41
CA ASN A 555 23.33 -18.46 -40.08
C ASN A 555 23.15 -17.14 -39.30
N ALA A 556 23.82 -16.06 -39.70
CA ALA A 556 23.76 -14.77 -39.01
C ALA A 556 23.47 -13.60 -39.97
N TYR A 557 22.75 -12.59 -39.48
CA TYR A 557 22.70 -11.27 -40.07
C TYR A 557 23.98 -10.53 -39.68
N SER A 558 24.70 -10.04 -40.69
CA SER A 558 25.87 -9.19 -40.51
C SER A 558 25.57 -7.82 -41.09
N SER A 559 25.71 -6.77 -40.28
CA SER A 559 25.60 -5.38 -40.72
C SER A 559 26.85 -4.61 -40.32
N THR A 560 27.45 -3.90 -41.27
CA THR A 560 28.52 -2.94 -40.99
C THR A 560 27.94 -1.74 -40.25
N VAL A 561 28.63 -1.29 -39.22
CA VAL A 561 28.23 -0.13 -38.42
C VAL A 561 29.38 0.86 -38.38
N THR A 562 29.08 2.15 -38.52
CA THR A 562 30.07 3.25 -38.54
C THR A 562 29.68 4.29 -37.51
N ASN A 563 30.65 4.92 -36.84
CA ASN A 563 30.44 5.97 -35.84
C ASN A 563 29.47 5.57 -34.72
N CYS A 564 29.76 4.46 -34.04
CA CYS A 564 28.93 3.94 -32.96
C CYS A 564 29.29 4.58 -31.63
N LEU A 565 28.27 4.85 -30.81
CA LEU A 565 28.42 5.29 -29.42
C LEU A 565 27.64 4.34 -28.52
N PHE A 566 28.31 3.67 -27.59
CA PHE A 566 27.69 2.87 -26.54
C PHE A 566 27.84 3.57 -25.19
N TYR A 567 26.76 3.59 -24.43
CA TYR A 567 26.73 4.12 -23.08
C TYR A 567 26.34 2.99 -22.12
N GLY A 568 27.08 2.84 -21.02
CA GLY A 568 26.81 1.81 -20.03
C GLY A 568 27.26 2.20 -18.63
N ARG A 569 26.58 1.66 -17.61
CA ARG A 569 26.99 1.72 -16.22
C ARG A 569 27.39 0.33 -15.76
N SER A 570 28.60 0.18 -15.24
CA SER A 570 29.09 -1.10 -14.72
C SER A 570 29.50 -0.97 -13.27
N SER A 571 29.08 -1.93 -12.44
CA SER A 571 29.47 -2.03 -11.02
C SER A 571 30.77 -2.80 -10.79
N ILE A 572 31.42 -3.31 -11.85
CA ILE A 572 32.63 -4.14 -11.75
C ILE A 572 33.77 -3.45 -12.52
N ALA A 573 34.87 -3.20 -11.83
CA ALA A 573 36.10 -2.70 -12.42
C ALA A 573 37.30 -3.53 -11.94
N PRO A 574 38.31 -3.75 -12.81
CA PRO A 574 39.59 -4.29 -12.35
C PRO A 574 40.20 -3.27 -11.37
N SER A 575 40.57 -3.76 -10.20
CA SER A 575 41.27 -3.00 -9.17
C SER A 575 42.66 -3.58 -8.95
N VAL A 576 43.61 -2.68 -8.66
CA VAL A 576 45.00 -3.04 -8.40
C VAL A 576 45.28 -2.69 -6.94
N GLY A 577 45.54 -3.71 -6.13
CA GLY A 577 46.03 -3.52 -4.76
C GLY A 577 47.52 -3.74 -4.69
N VAL A 578 48.25 -2.86 -4.00
CA VAL A 578 49.65 -3.10 -3.63
C VAL A 578 49.69 -3.61 -2.20
N SER A 579 50.06 -4.88 -2.01
CA SER A 579 50.40 -5.41 -0.69
C SER A 579 51.88 -5.11 -0.39
N ALA A 580 52.23 -4.96 0.89
CA ALA A 580 53.54 -4.52 1.39
C ALA A 580 54.76 -5.40 0.99
N PHE A 581 54.59 -6.39 0.12
CA PHE A 581 55.61 -7.35 -0.32
C PHE A 581 55.68 -7.53 -1.84
N ASP A 582 55.55 -6.46 -2.63
CA ASP A 582 55.70 -6.46 -4.10
C ASP A 582 54.80 -7.45 -4.87
N ILE A 583 53.74 -7.94 -4.24
CA ILE A 583 52.70 -8.72 -4.92
C ILE A 583 51.58 -7.77 -5.30
N ILE A 584 51.46 -7.53 -6.62
CA ILE A 584 50.33 -6.83 -7.22
C ILE A 584 49.15 -7.80 -7.24
N ASP A 585 48.15 -7.54 -6.40
CA ASP A 585 46.94 -8.35 -6.37
C ASP A 585 45.92 -7.73 -7.33
N LEU A 586 45.66 -8.42 -8.44
CA LEU A 586 44.66 -8.04 -9.44
C LEU A 586 43.32 -8.64 -9.03
N ARG A 587 42.44 -7.81 -8.47
CA ARG A 587 41.10 -8.24 -8.03
C ARG A 587 40.03 -7.50 -8.81
N LEU A 588 38.95 -8.20 -9.18
CA LEU A 588 37.72 -7.56 -9.61
C LEU A 588 37.03 -6.98 -8.36
N ALA A 589 37.08 -5.67 -8.19
CA ALA A 589 36.39 -5.00 -7.10
C ALA A 589 35.01 -4.54 -7.55
N TRP A 590 34.03 -4.78 -6.69
CA TRP A 590 32.72 -4.15 -6.83
C TRP A 590 32.86 -2.67 -6.49
N GLN A 591 32.50 -1.78 -7.42
CA GLN A 591 32.57 -0.34 -7.24
C GLN A 591 31.24 0.31 -7.61
N LYS A 592 30.86 1.37 -6.89
CA LYS A 592 29.65 2.18 -7.19
C LYS A 592 29.73 2.65 -8.66
N ALA A 593 28.63 2.49 -9.38
CA ALA A 593 28.51 2.49 -10.84
C ALA A 593 29.42 3.50 -11.57
N ASN A 594 30.41 3.01 -12.32
CA ASN A 594 31.22 3.83 -13.21
C ASN A 594 30.46 4.07 -14.52
N GLU A 595 30.45 5.30 -15.01
CA GLU A 595 29.91 5.63 -16.33
C GLU A 595 30.96 5.32 -17.40
N ARG A 596 30.57 4.52 -18.39
CA ARG A 596 31.43 4.11 -19.50
C ARG A 596 30.81 4.55 -20.81
N VAL A 597 31.63 5.18 -21.64
CA VAL A 597 31.29 5.59 -23.00
C VAL A 597 32.28 4.94 -23.96
N ILE A 598 31.80 4.12 -24.88
CA ILE A 598 32.62 3.49 -25.93
C ILE A 598 32.24 4.13 -27.26
N MET A 599 33.22 4.73 -27.93
CA MET A 599 33.11 5.32 -29.26
C MET A 599 33.85 4.45 -30.25
N ALA A 600 33.24 4.08 -31.37
CA ALA A 600 33.89 3.28 -32.42
C ALA A 600 33.74 3.95 -33.79
N LYS A 601 34.85 3.99 -34.56
CA LYS A 601 34.84 4.55 -35.93
C LYS A 601 34.12 3.62 -36.91
N SER A 602 34.39 2.31 -36.81
CA SER A 602 33.80 1.27 -37.67
C SER A 602 33.63 -0.03 -36.89
N GLY A 603 32.82 -0.94 -37.42
CA GLY A 603 32.61 -2.24 -36.83
C GLY A 603 31.56 -3.07 -37.56
N GLN A 604 31.33 -4.27 -37.04
CA GLN A 604 30.40 -5.25 -37.56
C GLN A 604 29.50 -5.74 -36.44
N ARG A 605 28.20 -5.60 -36.63
CA ARG A 605 27.18 -6.21 -35.78
C ARG A 605 26.78 -7.55 -36.40
N MET A 606 26.89 -8.61 -35.61
CA MET A 606 26.48 -9.96 -35.97
C MET A 606 25.31 -10.39 -35.08
N THR A 607 24.27 -11.00 -35.66
CA THR A 607 23.12 -11.51 -34.90
C THR A 607 22.59 -12.79 -35.55
N LEU A 608 22.33 -13.85 -34.77
CA LEU A 608 21.82 -15.11 -35.31
C LEU A 608 20.44 -14.93 -35.96
N LYS A 609 20.27 -15.50 -37.16
CA LYS A 609 18.97 -15.53 -37.86
C LYS A 609 18.02 -16.52 -37.20
N ASP A 610 18.53 -17.74 -37.06
CA ASP A 610 17.96 -18.99 -36.52
C ASP A 610 18.47 -19.45 -35.14
N PRO A 611 18.23 -18.80 -33.99
CA PRO A 611 18.84 -19.22 -32.73
C PRO A 611 18.49 -20.66 -32.29
N GLU A 612 17.28 -21.15 -32.58
CA GLU A 612 16.82 -22.49 -32.18
C GLU A 612 17.55 -23.56 -32.99
N SER A 613 17.51 -23.44 -34.32
CA SER A 613 18.16 -24.39 -35.21
C SER A 613 19.68 -24.39 -35.02
N PHE A 614 20.28 -23.22 -34.79
CA PHE A 614 21.71 -23.09 -34.56
C PHE A 614 22.16 -23.77 -33.27
N LEU A 615 21.44 -23.57 -32.16
CA LEU A 615 21.70 -24.21 -30.88
C LEU A 615 21.66 -25.74 -30.99
N HIS A 616 20.64 -26.29 -31.66
CA HIS A 616 20.50 -27.73 -31.82
C HIS A 616 21.55 -28.36 -32.73
N THR A 617 21.93 -27.67 -33.82
CA THR A 617 22.76 -28.26 -34.88
C THR A 617 24.26 -28.08 -34.63
N HIS A 618 24.68 -26.92 -34.11
CA HIS A 618 26.10 -26.55 -34.02
C HIS A 618 26.65 -26.50 -32.59
N VAL A 619 25.80 -26.26 -31.60
CA VAL A 619 26.23 -25.98 -30.22
C VAL A 619 26.03 -27.20 -29.34
N LEU A 620 24.84 -27.80 -29.37
CA LEU A 620 24.53 -29.02 -28.63
C LEU A 620 25.16 -30.27 -29.23
N THR A 621 25.81 -30.21 -30.39
CA THR A 621 26.63 -31.31 -30.93
C THR A 621 27.99 -31.44 -30.24
N ASN A 622 28.42 -30.42 -29.49
CA ASN A 622 29.66 -30.49 -28.71
C ASN A 622 29.49 -31.47 -27.51
N PRO A 623 30.28 -32.55 -27.42
CA PRO A 623 30.15 -33.55 -26.36
C PRO A 623 30.43 -32.99 -24.96
N GLN A 624 31.29 -31.97 -24.84
CA GLN A 624 31.56 -31.30 -23.57
C GLN A 624 30.34 -30.55 -23.06
N ALA A 625 29.67 -29.78 -23.93
CA ALA A 625 28.45 -29.05 -23.60
C ALA A 625 27.33 -30.00 -23.16
N GLN A 626 27.14 -31.10 -23.88
CA GLN A 626 26.15 -32.13 -23.52
C GLN A 626 26.43 -32.78 -22.17
N SER A 627 27.70 -33.14 -21.89
CA SER A 627 28.08 -33.80 -20.64
C SER A 627 27.88 -32.89 -19.43
N ALA A 628 28.23 -31.61 -19.54
CA ALA A 628 28.05 -30.61 -18.50
C ALA A 628 26.56 -30.31 -18.26
N LEU A 629 25.78 -30.11 -19.32
CA LEU A 629 24.33 -29.91 -19.24
C LEU A 629 23.64 -31.10 -18.56
N LYS A 630 24.04 -32.33 -18.89
CA LYS A 630 23.50 -33.55 -18.29
C LYS A 630 23.83 -33.65 -16.80
N LEU A 631 25.08 -33.38 -16.42
CA LEU A 631 25.51 -33.34 -15.02
C LEU A 631 24.71 -32.29 -14.22
N TRP A 632 24.57 -31.07 -14.76
CA TRP A 632 23.81 -29.98 -14.13
C TRP A 632 22.31 -30.27 -13.99
N LEU A 633 21.69 -30.87 -15.01
CA LEU A 633 20.28 -31.25 -14.94
C LEU A 633 20.05 -32.42 -13.98
N SER A 634 21.01 -33.34 -13.84
CA SER A 634 20.95 -34.43 -12.86
C SER A 634 21.11 -33.93 -11.42
N SER A 635 22.00 -32.98 -11.16
CA SER A 635 22.21 -32.40 -9.83
C SER A 635 20.99 -31.63 -9.32
N ALA A 636 20.27 -30.93 -10.22
CA ALA A 636 19.03 -30.23 -9.90
C ALA A 636 17.90 -31.14 -9.39
N ARG A 637 17.98 -32.46 -9.60
CA ARG A 637 17.02 -33.46 -9.11
C ARG A 637 17.40 -34.03 -7.73
N SER A 638 18.64 -33.86 -7.28
CA SER A 638 19.12 -34.41 -6.01
C SER A 638 18.34 -33.81 -4.83
N GLN A 639 17.72 -34.68 -4.03
CA GLN A 639 16.95 -34.31 -2.84
C GLN A 639 17.79 -33.47 -1.85
N TYR A 640 19.10 -33.70 -1.80
CA TYR A 640 20.05 -32.94 -1.00
C TYR A 640 20.14 -31.46 -1.43
N LEU A 641 20.20 -31.19 -2.74
CA LEU A 641 20.31 -29.84 -3.31
C LEU A 641 18.97 -29.08 -3.29
N THR A 642 17.83 -29.77 -3.30
CA THR A 642 16.49 -29.13 -3.27
C THR A 642 16.18 -28.35 -1.97
N GLN A 643 16.96 -28.57 -0.90
CA GLN A 643 16.88 -27.80 0.35
C GLN A 643 17.42 -26.36 0.18
N PHE A 644 18.35 -26.14 -0.74
CA PHE A 644 18.93 -24.82 -1.00
C PHE A 644 18.08 -24.07 -2.03
N LYS A 645 17.37 -23.02 -1.59
CA LYS A 645 16.45 -22.23 -2.44
C LYS A 645 17.13 -21.63 -3.69
N TRP A 646 18.43 -21.36 -3.65
CA TRP A 646 19.22 -20.76 -4.73
C TRP A 646 19.62 -21.75 -5.83
N ALA A 647 19.66 -23.06 -5.54
CA ALA A 647 20.02 -24.12 -6.50
C ALA A 647 18.82 -24.61 -7.36
N ARG A 648 17.63 -24.01 -7.20
CA ARG A 648 16.36 -24.52 -7.74
C ARG A 648 16.16 -24.34 -9.23
N ARG A 649 16.95 -23.48 -9.91
CA ARG A 649 16.79 -23.20 -11.36
C ARG A 649 18.14 -22.86 -11.99
N PRO A 650 18.76 -23.79 -12.73
CA PRO A 650 19.97 -23.46 -13.48
C PRO A 650 19.62 -22.46 -14.59
N LYS A 651 20.31 -21.33 -14.64
CA LYS A 651 20.18 -20.34 -15.70
C LYS A 651 21.23 -20.65 -16.76
N ILE A 652 20.79 -20.83 -18.00
CA ILE A 652 21.69 -21.07 -19.14
C ILE A 652 21.59 -19.86 -20.03
N TRP A 653 22.72 -19.30 -20.45
CA TRP A 653 22.76 -18.16 -21.34
C TRP A 653 23.31 -18.57 -22.69
N PHE A 654 22.64 -18.08 -23.74
CA PHE A 654 22.99 -18.34 -25.12
C PHE A 654 23.35 -17.05 -25.83
N LEU A 655 24.56 -16.98 -26.36
CA LEU A 655 25.07 -15.79 -27.04
C LEU A 655 24.48 -15.67 -28.44
N THR A 656 23.55 -14.73 -28.64
CA THR A 656 22.81 -14.56 -29.91
C THR A 656 23.29 -13.42 -30.78
N GLY A 657 24.13 -12.52 -30.25
CA GLY A 657 24.62 -11.38 -31.00
C GLY A 657 25.94 -10.85 -30.46
N LEU A 658 26.72 -10.21 -31.33
CA LEU A 658 28.05 -9.67 -31.03
C LEU A 658 28.28 -8.37 -31.78
N TYR A 659 28.98 -7.44 -31.14
CA TYR A 659 29.49 -6.22 -31.75
C TYR A 659 31.01 -6.26 -31.77
N LEU A 660 31.56 -6.48 -32.95
CA LEU A 660 32.99 -6.39 -33.23
C LEU A 660 33.27 -4.96 -33.70
N LEU A 661 34.06 -4.19 -32.96
CA LEU A 661 34.32 -2.78 -33.27
C LEU A 661 35.81 -2.53 -33.42
N GLU A 662 36.17 -1.65 -34.35
CA GLU A 662 37.53 -1.24 -34.71
C GLU A 662 37.72 0.27 -34.45
N GLY A 663 38.96 0.67 -34.17
CA GLY A 663 39.29 2.08 -33.89
C GLY A 663 38.47 2.64 -32.72
N THR A 664 38.37 1.89 -31.62
CA THR A 664 37.53 2.20 -30.48
C THR A 664 38.23 3.04 -29.44
N ARG A 665 37.54 4.08 -28.96
CA ARG A 665 37.94 4.95 -27.86
C ARG A 665 36.98 4.75 -26.69
N VAL A 666 37.51 4.35 -25.54
CA VAL A 666 36.75 4.20 -24.29
C VAL A 666 37.02 5.39 -23.40
N VAL A 667 35.97 5.93 -22.80
CA VAL A 667 36.03 6.95 -21.76
C VAL A 667 35.31 6.41 -20.52
N ILE A 668 36.05 6.29 -19.42
CA ILE A 668 35.50 5.89 -18.12
C ILE A 668 35.52 7.13 -17.21
N ARG A 669 34.37 7.45 -16.62
CA ARG A 669 34.22 8.51 -15.62
C ARG A 669 33.70 7.94 -14.32
N LYS A 670 34.28 8.38 -13.20
CA LYS A 670 33.80 8.08 -11.84
C LYS A 670 33.42 9.40 -11.17
N SER A 671 32.25 9.44 -10.52
CA SER A 671 31.69 10.68 -9.95
C SER A 671 31.93 10.86 -8.45
N THR A 672 32.72 10.02 -7.77
CA THR A 672 33.08 10.21 -6.35
C THR A 672 34.13 9.17 -5.90
N SER A 673 35.31 9.63 -5.47
CA SER A 673 36.24 8.83 -4.67
C SER A 673 37.23 9.75 -3.95
N SER A 674 37.34 9.61 -2.62
CA SER A 674 38.23 10.41 -1.76
C SER A 674 39.69 9.94 -1.71
N LYS A 675 40.10 9.05 -2.62
CA LYS A 675 41.50 8.61 -2.77
C LYS A 675 41.86 8.36 -4.22
N ILE A 676 42.92 9.04 -4.67
CA ILE A 676 43.63 8.80 -5.92
C ILE A 676 45.03 8.31 -5.54
N GLU A 677 45.30 7.01 -5.67
CA GLU A 677 46.68 6.50 -5.66
C GLU A 677 47.13 6.31 -7.10
N ALA A 678 47.93 7.27 -7.59
CA ALA A 678 48.51 7.24 -8.92
C ALA A 678 49.84 6.48 -8.88
N GLY A 679 49.85 5.24 -9.37
CA GLY A 679 51.04 4.47 -9.67
C GLY A 679 50.94 3.85 -11.06
N LEU A 680 51.60 4.46 -12.05
CA LEU A 680 51.72 3.88 -13.39
C LEU A 680 52.79 2.79 -13.37
N SER A 681 52.37 1.52 -13.36
CA SER A 681 53.27 0.40 -13.66
C SER A 681 53.06 -0.05 -15.10
N SER A 682 54.17 -0.23 -15.83
CA SER A 682 54.24 -0.89 -17.14
C SER A 682 53.61 -2.29 -17.13
N ALA A 683 53.41 -2.89 -15.95
CA ALA A 683 52.69 -4.14 -15.78
C ALA A 683 51.18 -4.04 -16.06
N PHE A 684 50.53 -2.88 -15.84
CA PHE A 684 49.11 -2.67 -16.18
C PHE A 684 48.89 -2.69 -17.71
N VAL A 685 49.87 -2.21 -18.46
CA VAL A 685 49.92 -2.31 -19.92
C VAL A 685 50.20 -3.75 -20.37
N SER A 686 50.98 -4.52 -19.58
CA SER A 686 51.27 -5.93 -19.87
C SER A 686 50.12 -6.90 -19.54
N ALA A 687 49.28 -6.64 -18.54
CA ALA A 687 48.14 -7.49 -18.24
C ALA A 687 47.03 -7.39 -19.30
N LEU A 688 47.02 -6.30 -20.07
CA LEU A 688 46.17 -6.11 -21.27
C LEU A 688 46.73 -6.84 -22.52
N SER A 689 47.88 -7.53 -22.43
CA SER A 689 48.60 -8.08 -23.59
C SER A 689 48.11 -9.45 -24.10
N ALA A 690 46.91 -9.91 -23.75
CA ALA A 690 46.33 -11.11 -24.36
C ALA A 690 45.75 -10.90 -25.79
N GLY A 691 46.12 -9.81 -26.47
CA GLY A 691 45.71 -9.63 -27.87
C GLY A 691 46.22 -8.37 -28.60
N SER A 692 46.33 -7.21 -27.93
CA SER A 692 46.78 -5.97 -28.59
C SER A 692 47.22 -4.91 -27.57
N VAL A 693 48.28 -4.15 -27.86
CA VAL A 693 48.75 -3.05 -27.00
C VAL A 693 47.90 -1.80 -27.28
N PRO A 694 47.23 -1.20 -26.27
CA PRO A 694 46.50 0.05 -26.49
C PRO A 694 47.46 1.16 -26.96
N ILE A 695 47.07 1.90 -27.99
CA ILE A 695 47.93 2.90 -28.66
C ILE A 695 48.13 4.15 -27.80
N GLY A 696 47.23 4.37 -26.83
CA GLY A 696 47.38 5.41 -25.82
C GLY A 696 46.38 5.23 -24.69
N ALA A 697 46.85 5.44 -23.46
CA ALA A 697 46.02 5.59 -22.28
C ALA A 697 46.35 6.92 -21.62
N SER A 698 45.36 7.78 -21.40
CA SER A 698 45.54 9.04 -20.68
C SER A 698 44.58 9.12 -19.50
N ILE A 699 45.10 9.49 -18.34
CA ILE A 699 44.32 9.79 -17.15
C ILE A 699 44.34 11.30 -16.97
N SER A 700 43.16 11.93 -16.92
CA SER A 700 43.02 13.34 -16.61
C SER A 700 42.18 13.52 -15.35
N THR A 701 42.71 14.26 -14.39
CA THR A 701 41.96 14.71 -13.20
C THR A 701 41.18 15.97 -13.56
N GLY A 702 39.87 16.00 -13.27
CA GLY A 702 39.02 17.17 -13.50
C GLY A 702 39.46 18.37 -12.64
N LYS A 703 39.08 19.59 -13.05
CA LYS A 703 39.24 20.77 -12.19
C LYS A 703 38.18 20.74 -11.09
N GLY A 704 38.52 20.05 -10.00
CA GLY A 704 37.69 19.77 -8.83
C GLY A 704 38.12 18.41 -8.30
N GLU A 705 38.65 18.34 -7.07
CA GLU A 705 39.50 17.26 -6.55
C GLU A 705 38.88 15.84 -6.44
N GLU A 706 37.76 15.53 -7.10
CA GLU A 706 37.06 14.25 -6.93
C GLU A 706 36.64 13.53 -8.22
N GLU A 707 36.99 14.06 -9.39
CA GLU A 707 36.71 13.41 -10.68
C GLU A 707 37.99 13.04 -11.43
N TRP A 708 38.06 11.77 -11.87
CA TRP A 708 39.07 11.31 -12.81
C TRP A 708 38.42 10.70 -14.05
N GLN A 709 39.08 10.90 -15.18
CA GLN A 709 38.69 10.35 -16.46
C GLN A 709 39.84 9.52 -17.01
N LEU A 710 39.58 8.25 -17.30
CA LEU A 710 40.50 7.38 -18.04
C LEU A 710 40.03 7.29 -19.48
N GLN A 711 40.96 7.50 -20.41
CA GLN A 711 40.73 7.33 -21.83
C GLN A 711 41.70 6.29 -22.37
N MET A 712 41.18 5.34 -23.15
CA MET A 712 41.96 4.30 -23.83
C MET A 712 41.56 4.21 -25.30
N GLU A 713 42.52 4.01 -26.19
CA GLU A 713 42.28 3.80 -27.62
C GLU A 713 42.87 2.47 -28.09
N MET A 714 42.07 1.71 -28.83
CA MET A 714 42.42 0.42 -29.44
C MET A 714 42.12 0.48 -30.94
N GLU A 715 43.10 0.13 -31.77
CA GLU A 715 42.96 0.12 -33.23
C GLU A 715 42.39 -1.21 -33.74
N ASP A 716 42.80 -2.32 -33.14
CA ASP A 716 42.38 -3.68 -33.52
C ASP A 716 40.91 -4.00 -33.18
N GLY A 717 40.29 -4.84 -34.00
CA GLY A 717 38.90 -5.26 -33.87
C GLY A 717 38.63 -6.14 -32.64
N HIS A 718 37.85 -5.65 -31.68
CA HIS A 718 37.51 -6.35 -30.43
C HIS A 718 35.99 -6.46 -30.22
N VAL A 719 35.57 -7.43 -29.40
CA VAL A 719 34.16 -7.61 -29.01
C VAL A 719 33.82 -6.68 -27.86
N TRP A 720 32.96 -5.69 -28.11
CA TRP A 720 32.62 -4.67 -27.11
C TRP A 720 31.24 -4.84 -26.50
N ALA A 721 30.33 -5.51 -27.19
CA ALA A 721 29.03 -5.86 -26.65
C ALA A 721 28.59 -7.25 -27.12
N ALA A 722 27.97 -8.00 -26.22
CA ALA A 722 27.41 -9.31 -26.49
C ALA A 722 25.93 -9.35 -26.11
N GLN A 723 25.11 -9.92 -26.98
CA GLN A 723 23.70 -10.17 -26.71
C GLN A 723 23.53 -11.58 -26.17
N TYR A 724 23.04 -11.73 -24.94
CA TYR A 724 22.73 -13.02 -24.37
C TYR A 724 21.23 -13.21 -24.23
N ARG A 725 20.76 -14.43 -24.50
CA ARG A 725 19.39 -14.88 -24.22
C ARG A 725 19.39 -15.95 -23.16
N LEU A 726 18.51 -15.80 -22.19
CA LEU A 726 18.30 -16.81 -21.17
C LEU A 726 17.52 -18.00 -21.76
N LEU A 727 18.04 -19.20 -21.53
CA LEU A 727 17.40 -20.48 -21.85
C LEU A 727 16.94 -21.16 -20.56
N ASP A 728 15.70 -21.62 -20.54
CA ASP A 728 15.15 -22.44 -19.45
C ASP A 728 15.27 -23.92 -19.85
N ALA A 729 16.20 -24.66 -19.24
CA ALA A 729 16.35 -26.09 -19.50
C ALA A 729 15.57 -26.91 -18.49
N LYS A 730 14.81 -27.89 -19.01
CA LYS A 730 14.08 -28.87 -18.20
C LYS A 730 14.57 -30.26 -18.51
N TYR A 731 14.80 -31.04 -17.45
CA TYR A 731 14.99 -32.47 -17.58
C TYR A 731 13.64 -33.12 -17.93
N LEU A 732 13.55 -33.78 -19.08
CA LEU A 732 12.41 -34.64 -19.39
C LEU A 732 12.73 -36.07 -18.92
N PRO A 733 11.89 -36.69 -18.08
CA PRO A 733 12.05 -38.10 -17.74
C PRO A 733 11.85 -38.94 -19.00
N GLY A 734 12.87 -39.70 -19.40
CA GLY A 734 12.74 -40.71 -20.42
C GLY A 734 11.70 -41.74 -19.97
N LYS A 735 10.60 -41.89 -20.70
CA LYS A 735 9.64 -42.97 -20.46
C LYS A 735 10.34 -44.29 -20.83
N SER A 736 10.67 -45.09 -19.83
CA SER A 736 10.94 -46.52 -20.01
C SER A 736 9.60 -47.21 -20.27
N GLY A 737 9.22 -47.36 -21.53
CA GLY A 737 8.08 -48.19 -21.94
C GLY A 737 7.56 -47.85 -23.33
N GLY A 738 7.87 -48.73 -24.31
CA GLY A 738 7.22 -48.81 -25.61
C GLY A 738 8.04 -48.27 -26.79
N LEU A 739 8.84 -49.15 -27.39
CA LEU A 739 9.30 -49.05 -28.79
C LEU A 739 8.42 -49.99 -29.62
N GLU A 740 7.84 -49.45 -30.70
CA GLU A 740 7.62 -50.02 -32.04
C GLU A 740 7.61 -48.76 -32.95
N ASP A 741 8.34 -48.60 -34.06
CA ASP A 741 9.32 -49.38 -34.79
C ASP A 741 10.24 -48.39 -35.54
N GLY A 742 11.53 -48.72 -35.68
CA GLY A 742 12.38 -48.25 -36.79
C GLY A 742 13.13 -46.92 -36.66
N GLU A 743 14.13 -46.83 -35.76
CA GLU A 743 15.49 -46.28 -36.00
C GLU A 743 16.21 -46.06 -34.65
N GLU A 744 17.20 -46.90 -34.37
CA GLU A 744 18.10 -46.75 -33.21
C GLU A 744 19.33 -45.92 -33.59
N HIS A 745 19.58 -44.83 -32.83
CA HIS A 745 20.92 -44.25 -32.70
C HIS A 745 21.45 -44.54 -31.28
N PRO A 746 22.55 -45.30 -31.12
CA PRO A 746 23.10 -45.61 -29.81
C PRO A 746 23.87 -44.40 -29.27
N GLY A 747 23.34 -43.75 -28.22
CA GLY A 747 24.13 -42.87 -27.34
C GLY A 747 23.55 -41.50 -26.95
N MET A 748 22.40 -41.05 -27.45
CA MET A 748 21.90 -39.70 -27.14
C MET A 748 20.87 -39.66 -25.99
N THR A 749 21.18 -38.87 -24.97
CA THR A 749 20.23 -38.47 -23.92
C THR A 749 19.33 -37.37 -24.51
N LYS A 750 18.04 -37.63 -24.77
CA LYS A 750 17.12 -36.61 -25.33
C LYS A 750 16.82 -35.53 -24.28
N ILE A 751 17.37 -34.33 -24.46
CA ILE A 751 17.05 -33.11 -23.70
C ILE A 751 16.16 -32.24 -24.60
N SER A 752 14.95 -31.90 -24.15
CA SER A 752 14.04 -31.01 -24.89
C SER A 752 14.17 -29.58 -24.39
N LEU A 753 14.45 -28.68 -25.33
CA LEU A 753 14.36 -27.23 -25.17
C LEU A 753 13.15 -26.78 -25.99
N TYR A 754 11.97 -26.62 -25.37
CA TYR A 754 10.86 -25.96 -26.05
C TYR A 754 10.23 -24.87 -25.17
N LYS A 755 10.35 -23.64 -25.72
CA LYS A 755 9.79 -22.31 -25.42
C LYS A 755 9.96 -21.74 -24.00
N ASP A 756 10.53 -20.54 -23.85
CA ASP A 756 10.25 -19.39 -24.72
C ASP A 756 11.49 -18.66 -25.26
N ILE A 757 11.54 -18.53 -26.58
CA ILE A 757 12.54 -17.75 -27.34
C ILE A 757 11.99 -16.37 -27.75
N LEU A 758 10.76 -16.05 -27.37
CA LEU A 758 10.17 -14.71 -27.47
C LEU A 758 9.08 -14.51 -26.39
N SER A 759 9.38 -13.84 -25.28
CA SER A 759 8.33 -13.03 -24.64
C SER A 759 8.12 -11.69 -25.39
N VAL A 760 8.27 -11.72 -26.71
CA VAL A 760 7.71 -10.73 -27.65
C VAL A 760 6.38 -11.30 -28.11
N ASN A 761 5.30 -10.83 -27.45
CA ASN A 761 3.91 -10.84 -27.92
C ASN A 761 3.19 -12.18 -28.15
N THR A 762 2.73 -12.82 -27.06
CA THR A 762 1.39 -13.44 -27.06
C THR A 762 0.48 -12.74 -26.04
N ARG A 763 -0.40 -11.86 -26.54
CA ARG A 763 -1.57 -11.32 -25.84
C ARG A 763 -2.57 -12.47 -25.56
N ARG A 764 -3.17 -12.48 -24.37
CA ARG A 764 -4.57 -12.89 -24.19
C ARG A 764 -5.38 -11.62 -23.92
N GLY A 765 -6.22 -11.22 -24.89
CA GLY A 765 -7.19 -10.11 -24.81
C GLY A 765 -6.95 -8.99 -25.82
N ALA A 766 -7.81 -8.93 -26.85
CA ALA A 766 -7.98 -7.84 -27.83
C ALA A 766 -8.42 -6.51 -27.16
N GLY A 767 -8.21 -5.32 -27.72
CA GLY A 767 -7.72 -4.87 -29.03
C GLY A 767 -7.21 -3.41 -28.94
N GLU A 768 -6.73 -2.90 -30.09
CA GLU A 768 -6.54 -1.49 -30.55
C GLU A 768 -5.97 -0.45 -29.58
N GLU A 769 -5.03 0.45 -29.89
CA GLU A 769 -4.31 0.97 -31.06
C GLU A 769 -3.22 1.91 -30.46
N GLY A 770 -2.20 2.31 -31.23
CA GLY A 770 -1.52 3.60 -31.00
C GLY A 770 -0.03 3.54 -30.66
N ASP A 771 0.74 4.22 -31.51
CA ASP A 771 2.19 4.35 -31.63
C ASP A 771 2.92 5.16 -30.53
N ASP A 772 4.24 5.17 -30.70
CA ASP A 772 5.22 6.23 -30.39
C ASP A 772 5.99 6.24 -29.05
N ALA A 773 7.26 5.84 -29.21
CA ALA A 773 8.48 6.62 -28.92
C ALA A 773 9.04 6.74 -27.49
N GLU A 774 10.37 6.93 -27.53
CA GLU A 774 11.28 7.57 -26.57
C GLU A 774 12.03 6.74 -25.52
N VAL A 775 13.33 6.64 -25.82
CA VAL A 775 14.44 6.40 -24.91
C VAL A 775 14.48 7.51 -23.84
N GLY A 776 14.50 7.12 -22.57
CA GLY A 776 14.72 8.04 -21.46
C GLY A 776 15.38 7.35 -20.28
N LEU A 777 16.65 7.67 -20.04
CA LEU A 777 17.41 7.34 -18.83
C LEU A 777 17.12 8.39 -17.74
N SER A 778 17.02 7.96 -16.47
CA SER A 778 17.50 8.65 -15.25
C SER A 778 16.94 7.98 -13.97
N PRO A 779 17.44 8.34 -12.77
CA PRO A 779 18.42 7.59 -11.97
C PRO A 779 17.78 6.78 -10.83
N GLU A 780 18.47 5.73 -10.36
CA GLU A 780 18.14 5.10 -9.08
C GLU A 780 18.69 5.91 -7.91
N ILE A 781 17.81 6.09 -6.93
CA ILE A 781 18.03 6.72 -5.63
C ILE A 781 18.77 5.72 -4.73
N ASP A 782 19.80 6.21 -4.05
CA ASP A 782 20.61 5.48 -3.06
C ASP A 782 19.74 4.83 -1.96
N GLU A 783 19.88 3.52 -1.77
CA GLU A 783 19.48 2.82 -0.54
C GLU A 783 20.72 2.20 0.13
N HIS A 784 21.05 2.78 1.29
CA HIS A 784 21.73 2.22 2.46
C HIS A 784 23.12 1.56 2.34
N GLN A 785 24.10 2.25 2.93
CA GLN A 785 25.39 1.72 3.39
C GLN A 785 25.17 0.60 4.43
N GLU A 786 25.57 -0.61 4.08
CA GLU A 786 25.93 -1.68 5.03
C GLU A 786 27.46 -1.82 5.00
N ASP A 787 28.06 -2.09 6.16
CA ASP A 787 29.51 -2.07 6.40
C ASP A 787 30.30 -2.98 5.43
N GLU A 788 31.26 -2.39 4.70
CA GLU A 788 32.12 -3.05 3.68
C GLU A 788 32.85 -4.29 4.23
N GLU A 789 33.27 -4.29 5.50
CA GLU A 789 33.98 -5.41 6.13
C GLU A 789 33.10 -6.66 6.39
N GLN A 790 31.78 -6.49 6.54
CA GLN A 790 30.86 -7.62 6.75
C GLN A 790 30.51 -8.32 5.43
N GLN A 791 30.45 -7.57 4.32
CA GLN A 791 30.20 -8.12 3.00
C GLN A 791 31.40 -8.91 2.47
N ASP A 792 32.62 -8.41 2.67
CA ASP A 792 33.85 -9.12 2.23
C ASP A 792 34.06 -10.44 2.98
N LYS A 793 33.82 -10.47 4.30
CA LYS A 793 33.92 -11.70 5.10
C LYS A 793 32.83 -12.71 4.74
N ALA A 794 31.60 -12.26 4.51
CA ALA A 794 30.51 -13.13 4.05
C ALA A 794 30.80 -13.69 2.64
N TYR A 795 31.46 -12.91 1.80
CA TYR A 795 31.87 -13.31 0.46
C TYR A 795 33.04 -14.31 0.46
N GLU A 796 34.09 -14.10 1.25
CA GLU A 796 35.18 -15.06 1.39
C GLU A 796 34.68 -16.39 1.99
N GLU A 797 33.80 -16.33 2.99
CA GLU A 797 33.19 -17.53 3.58
C GLU A 797 32.29 -18.27 2.57
N TYR A 798 31.59 -17.52 1.72
CA TYR A 798 30.79 -18.06 0.63
C TYR A 798 31.67 -18.72 -0.46
N MET A 799 32.74 -18.07 -0.90
CA MET A 799 33.67 -18.59 -1.92
C MET A 799 34.38 -19.85 -1.45
N LYS A 800 34.79 -19.88 -0.17
CA LYS A 800 35.43 -21.06 0.43
C LYS A 800 34.47 -22.26 0.50
N LYS A 801 33.23 -22.04 0.94
CA LYS A 801 32.19 -23.08 0.96
C LYS A 801 31.84 -23.58 -0.45
N LEU A 802 31.88 -22.70 -1.44
CA LEU A 802 31.61 -23.02 -2.83
C LEU A 802 32.71 -23.91 -3.44
N GLU A 803 33.99 -23.53 -3.30
CA GLU A 803 35.13 -24.33 -3.78
C GLU A 803 35.21 -25.70 -3.12
N ASP A 804 34.97 -25.77 -1.81
CA ASP A 804 34.94 -27.05 -1.08
C ASP A 804 33.81 -27.95 -1.61
N THR A 805 32.64 -27.38 -1.90
CA THR A 805 31.49 -28.15 -2.41
C THR A 805 31.71 -28.64 -3.85
N ILE A 806 32.33 -27.82 -4.71
CA ILE A 806 32.67 -28.20 -6.09
C ILE A 806 33.73 -29.30 -6.10
N ARG A 807 34.78 -29.19 -5.28
CA ARG A 807 35.82 -30.23 -5.15
C ARG A 807 35.27 -31.55 -4.61
N ILE A 808 34.29 -31.49 -3.70
CA ILE A 808 33.58 -32.69 -3.22
C ILE A 808 32.75 -33.31 -4.35
N PHE A 809 32.16 -32.49 -5.22
CA PHE A 809 31.35 -32.96 -6.35
C PHE A 809 32.19 -33.60 -7.46
N GLU A 810 33.35 -33.01 -7.81
CA GLU A 810 34.28 -33.57 -8.80
C GLU A 810 34.93 -34.88 -8.33
N LYS A 811 35.04 -35.08 -7.01
CA LYS A 811 35.58 -36.32 -6.41
C LYS A 811 34.51 -37.33 -6.00
N ALA A 812 33.22 -37.00 -6.15
CA ALA A 812 32.14 -37.88 -5.70
C ALA A 812 32.02 -39.12 -6.62
N PRO A 813 31.94 -40.34 -6.06
CA PRO A 813 31.81 -41.55 -6.87
C PRO A 813 30.49 -41.53 -7.67
N PRO A 814 30.50 -41.98 -8.94
CA PRO A 814 29.39 -41.81 -9.87
C PRO A 814 28.05 -42.41 -9.40
N ARG A 815 28.06 -43.33 -8.42
CA ARG A 815 26.85 -43.91 -7.82
C ARG A 815 26.01 -42.92 -7.00
N LEU A 816 26.60 -41.82 -6.49
CA LEU A 816 25.88 -40.78 -5.72
C LEU A 816 25.20 -39.74 -6.60
N LEU A 817 25.55 -39.67 -7.89
CA LEU A 817 25.00 -38.72 -8.86
C LEU A 817 23.82 -39.30 -9.65
N THR A 818 23.50 -40.59 -9.43
CA THR A 818 22.52 -41.34 -10.21
C THR A 818 21.24 -41.72 -9.43
N SER A 819 21.04 -41.25 -8.20
CA SER A 819 19.82 -41.51 -7.42
C SER A 819 18.78 -40.39 -7.54
#